data_AF-A0A8T2N9T4-F1
#
_entry.id   AF-A0A8T2N9T4-F1
#
_cell.length_a   1.000
_cell.length_b   1.000
_cell.length_c   1.000
_cell.angle_alpha   90.00
_cell.angle_beta   90.00
_cell.angle_gamma   90.00
#
_symmetry.space_group_name_H-M   'P 1'
#
loop_
_entity.id
_entity.type
_entity.pdbx_description
1 polymer ?
#
loop_
_entity_poly.entity_id
_entity_poly.type
_entity_poly.pdbx_seq_one_letter_code
_entity_poly.pdbx_strand_id
1 'polypeptide(L)'
;MAAQMAVNSGASLWGPLKELWETVEGAVWRRQAESVHLLGLQLKKHKPHFLSLFRNPPKSAEQREKVRKASLEGISIQGQQGARLLPEALLTEAFILSDLFDMGEMAALELLLAGEHQQSYFPGLTRGLVAVLLYWDGKRCLANSLRTLIQSRHGKTFTLDLSGELVALTTRFTDELMSQGLTQRILTLVSEISVPREFERLQKQCGLGNEKHRKEVADLIKECRLSLAECLFAWTCQSPLTKDDTLALIGHLETVTAEADGSLDSVNVALLMALLYCLDVSFLEQGTEDREDLLQALPLLTEREYVSAVHCRLVEAQPWKLPGLQAVVRLAWALSLRALSQLPQGAALVEFTEGDESLADQALLDSVFLFLTEGVLSCEGFTQEEFYTRRLHSLITDFLALMPMKVKQLRNRADEDARLLHMAIQMGSEPPTSLRRDLDHLMILIGEFYSKDPFNLELALDFWCPSESLQHTSLTGSYLGVALQRPPHKQVVLSKFVRQMGDLLPPTLYIPYLRMLKGLANGPQCAQYCLCLLRANGAPLRENLQGAAASSPVSWEHFFQSLMLYHENLRRDLPSADTAQYRHPPLRGITQRELDGLTSFLQLLTTIVTWSESARLTLYKHPQWTPVVLMLGLAQCSIPPVLKAELLHCLAAFGKSPEVAASLWQSLEYAQVLQTVRAPGQRAGAGIEVELNEIESSCEEYPLTRAFCNLISTLVERALPVNLGVGLRAPGLQPYLDFLRDSVFLPFPTRAYRRAAEKWEVAEAVLEVFHKLLQDYKPQPADFLTETVVLQGEQIPALKPPGYSLMFHLLNDSPMLALCLRLLEEGLCHLDTYAPFPGLYLCPYLCVPVSIPLYVCVCVCTYICVTGMEFVQLRT
;
A
#
# COMPACT_ATOMS: atom_id res chain seq x y z
N MET A 1 45.15 11.99 -32.10
CA MET A 1 44.97 11.76 -30.64
C MET A 1 43.52 11.83 -30.20
N ALA A 2 42.73 12.86 -30.55
CA ALA A 2 41.29 12.93 -30.20
C ALA A 2 40.44 11.76 -30.76
N ALA A 3 40.73 11.30 -31.98
CA ALA A 3 40.02 10.17 -32.59
C ALA A 3 40.32 8.81 -31.92
N GLN A 4 41.52 8.60 -31.36
CA GLN A 4 41.87 7.37 -30.64
C GLN A 4 41.29 7.35 -29.21
N MET A 5 41.13 8.52 -28.57
CA MET A 5 40.44 8.60 -27.26
C MET A 5 38.93 8.38 -27.40
N ALA A 6 38.32 8.79 -28.51
CA ALA A 6 36.91 8.53 -28.81
C ALA A 6 36.63 7.03 -29.02
N VAL A 7 37.54 6.29 -29.67
CA VAL A 7 37.40 4.84 -29.89
C VAL A 7 37.47 4.07 -28.58
N ASN A 8 38.26 4.52 -27.61
CA ASN A 8 38.32 3.88 -26.29
C ASN A 8 37.11 4.24 -25.42
N SER A 9 36.54 5.45 -25.52
CA SER A 9 35.40 5.88 -24.68
C SER A 9 34.11 5.07 -24.86
N GLY A 10 34.01 4.23 -25.90
CA GLY A 10 32.89 3.32 -26.12
C GLY A 10 33.10 1.89 -25.59
N ALA A 11 34.24 1.60 -24.95
CA ALA A 11 34.56 0.25 -24.46
C ALA A 11 34.07 0.00 -23.02
N SER A 12 34.15 0.99 -22.12
CA SER A 12 33.80 0.76 -20.71
C SER A 12 32.29 0.91 -20.46
N LEU A 13 31.65 -0.21 -20.09
CA LEU A 13 30.19 -0.34 -20.00
C LEU A 13 29.58 0.00 -18.63
N TRP A 14 30.39 0.21 -17.58
CA TRP A 14 29.89 0.44 -16.22
C TRP A 14 30.41 1.73 -15.60
N GLY A 15 31.72 1.86 -15.37
CA GLY A 15 32.32 2.99 -14.65
C GLY A 15 31.86 4.37 -15.17
N PRO A 16 31.99 4.65 -16.48
CA PRO A 16 31.55 5.93 -17.04
C PRO A 16 30.03 6.18 -16.95
N LEU A 17 29.20 5.13 -17.01
CA LEU A 17 27.74 5.27 -16.87
C LEU A 17 27.35 5.53 -15.41
N LYS A 18 28.09 4.95 -14.47
CA LYS A 18 27.90 5.22 -13.04
C LYS A 18 28.31 6.64 -12.68
N GLU A 19 29.46 7.12 -13.16
CA GLU A 19 29.90 8.52 -13.01
C GLU A 19 28.88 9.51 -13.62
N LEU A 20 28.33 9.18 -14.80
CA LEU A 20 27.28 9.96 -15.43
C LEU A 20 26.05 10.08 -14.53
N TRP A 21 25.58 8.95 -13.99
CA TRP A 21 24.43 8.91 -13.10
C TRP A 21 24.67 9.73 -11.82
N GLU A 22 25.82 9.56 -11.18
CA GLU A 22 26.21 10.35 -10.00
C GLU A 22 26.28 11.86 -10.30
N THR A 23 26.75 12.24 -11.50
CA THR A 23 26.79 13.65 -11.95
C THR A 23 25.37 14.19 -12.18
N VAL A 24 24.49 13.42 -12.83
CA VAL A 24 23.10 13.83 -13.09
C VAL A 24 22.32 13.98 -11.78
N GLU A 25 22.39 12.98 -10.90
CA GLU A 25 21.78 13.01 -9.57
C GLU A 25 22.35 14.15 -8.71
N GLY A 26 23.67 14.34 -8.77
CA GLY A 26 24.39 15.42 -8.11
C GLY A 26 23.92 16.81 -8.56
N ALA A 27 23.67 16.98 -9.87
CA ALA A 27 23.25 18.24 -10.45
C ALA A 27 21.76 18.53 -10.21
N VAL A 28 20.88 17.54 -10.38
CA VAL A 28 19.42 17.70 -10.35
C VAL A 28 18.89 17.62 -8.92
N TRP A 29 19.15 16.52 -8.20
CA TRP A 29 18.57 16.28 -6.88
C TRP A 29 19.39 16.90 -5.75
N ARG A 30 20.73 16.77 -5.81
CA ARG A 30 21.62 17.31 -4.76
C ARG A 30 22.05 18.75 -4.99
N ARG A 31 21.79 19.31 -6.18
CA ARG A 31 22.09 20.70 -6.56
C ARG A 31 23.55 21.12 -6.34
N GLN A 32 24.49 20.20 -6.58
CA GLN A 32 25.93 20.43 -6.41
C GLN A 32 26.50 21.27 -7.56
N ALA A 33 27.16 22.39 -7.25
CA ALA A 33 27.69 23.31 -8.26
C ALA A 33 28.70 22.66 -9.22
N GLU A 34 29.59 21.80 -8.70
CA GLU A 34 30.58 21.06 -9.50
C GLU A 34 29.90 20.16 -10.54
N SER A 35 28.88 19.42 -10.12
CA SER A 35 28.11 18.51 -10.98
C SER A 35 27.36 19.27 -12.07
N VAL A 36 26.80 20.45 -11.76
CA VAL A 36 26.15 21.32 -12.75
C VAL A 36 27.13 21.78 -13.83
N HIS A 37 28.36 22.17 -13.45
CA HIS A 37 29.38 22.60 -14.39
C HIS A 37 29.87 21.45 -15.30
N LEU A 38 29.98 20.24 -14.74
CA LEU A 38 30.42 19.05 -15.47
C LEU A 38 29.33 18.42 -16.35
N LEU A 39 28.04 18.65 -16.03
CA LEU A 39 26.91 18.00 -16.68
C LEU A 39 26.93 18.21 -18.21
N GLY A 40 27.14 19.44 -18.67
CA GLY A 40 27.15 19.74 -20.12
C GLY A 40 28.23 18.99 -20.89
N LEU A 41 29.39 18.72 -20.26
CA LEU A 41 30.47 17.93 -20.85
C LEU A 41 30.11 16.43 -20.86
N GLN A 42 29.59 15.93 -19.74
CA GLN A 42 29.20 14.52 -19.61
C GLN A 42 28.07 14.15 -20.56
N LEU A 43 27.05 15.00 -20.73
CA LEU A 43 25.96 14.76 -21.68
C LEU A 43 26.46 14.71 -23.12
N LYS A 44 27.40 15.58 -23.52
CA LYS A 44 28.01 15.54 -24.86
C LYS A 44 28.81 14.25 -25.08
N LYS A 45 29.57 13.81 -24.09
CA LYS A 45 30.37 12.58 -24.13
C LYS A 45 29.47 11.33 -24.23
N HIS A 46 28.39 11.28 -23.45
CA HIS A 46 27.52 10.10 -23.35
C HIS A 46 26.29 10.12 -24.26
N LYS A 47 26.07 11.19 -25.04
CA LYS A 47 25.01 11.27 -26.08
C LYS A 47 24.85 10.01 -26.94
N PRO A 48 25.89 9.37 -27.51
CA PRO A 48 25.71 8.16 -28.31
C PRO A 48 25.12 6.97 -27.52
N HIS A 49 25.38 6.90 -26.21
CA HIS A 49 24.82 5.86 -25.34
C HIS A 49 23.31 6.06 -25.12
N PHE A 50 22.86 7.32 -24.97
CA PHE A 50 21.44 7.65 -24.91
C PHE A 50 20.72 7.42 -26.25
N LEU A 51 21.38 7.73 -27.37
CA LEU A 51 20.80 7.50 -28.70
C LEU A 51 20.66 6.01 -29.01
N SER A 52 21.70 5.22 -28.76
CA SER A 52 21.67 3.79 -29.07
C SER A 52 20.89 2.96 -28.04
N LEU A 53 20.65 3.50 -26.85
CA LEU A 53 19.91 2.96 -25.69
C LEU A 53 20.00 1.43 -25.53
N PHE A 54 20.78 1.00 -24.54
CA PHE A 54 21.03 -0.41 -24.21
C PHE A 54 21.72 -1.26 -25.29
N ARG A 55 21.94 -0.76 -26.50
CA ARG A 55 22.78 -1.45 -27.49
C ARG A 55 24.23 -1.57 -27.00
N ASN A 56 24.78 -2.77 -27.19
CA ASN A 56 26.16 -3.07 -26.87
C ASN A 56 27.09 -2.69 -28.03
N PRO A 57 28.37 -2.36 -27.75
CA PRO A 57 29.37 -2.19 -28.79
C PRO A 57 29.52 -3.52 -29.56
N PRO A 58 29.54 -3.51 -30.91
CA PRO A 58 29.55 -4.73 -31.69
C PRO A 58 30.90 -5.46 -31.60
N LYS A 59 30.89 -6.77 -31.86
CA LYS A 59 32.11 -7.59 -31.96
C LYS A 59 33.00 -7.14 -33.12
N SER A 60 34.31 -7.27 -32.93
CA SER A 60 35.29 -6.90 -33.95
C SER A 60 36.43 -7.93 -34.01
N ALA A 61 36.68 -8.47 -35.20
CA ALA A 61 37.77 -9.42 -35.43
C ALA A 61 39.14 -8.82 -35.02
N GLU A 62 39.35 -7.53 -35.25
CA GLU A 62 40.57 -6.82 -34.85
C GLU A 62 40.71 -6.73 -33.32
N GLN A 63 39.59 -6.49 -32.60
CA GLN A 63 39.60 -6.45 -31.13
C GLN A 63 39.83 -7.86 -30.56
N ARG A 64 39.20 -8.87 -31.17
CA ARG A 64 39.38 -10.28 -30.79
C ARG A 64 40.84 -10.72 -30.90
N GLU A 65 41.52 -10.34 -31.98
CA GLU A 65 42.96 -10.63 -32.14
C GLU A 65 43.83 -9.89 -31.13
N LYS A 66 43.55 -8.60 -30.88
CA LYS A 66 44.29 -7.81 -29.87
C LYS A 66 44.14 -8.37 -28.47
N VAL A 67 42.91 -8.75 -28.07
CA VAL A 67 42.63 -9.37 -26.77
C VAL A 67 43.28 -10.74 -26.68
N ARG A 68 43.27 -11.55 -27.74
CA ARG A 68 43.97 -12.85 -27.76
C ARG A 68 45.48 -12.72 -27.57
N LYS A 69 46.10 -11.68 -28.15
CA LYS A 69 47.54 -11.41 -28.01
C LYS A 69 47.91 -10.66 -26.73
N ALA A 70 46.94 -10.26 -25.91
CA ALA A 70 47.17 -9.48 -24.69
C ALA A 70 48.00 -10.22 -23.62
N SER A 71 48.08 -11.56 -23.67
CA SER A 71 48.96 -12.35 -22.81
C SER A 71 50.44 -12.27 -23.20
N LEU A 72 50.76 -11.85 -24.43
CA LEU A 72 52.12 -11.80 -24.99
C LEU A 72 52.60 -10.36 -25.26
N GLU A 73 51.74 -9.52 -25.84
CA GLU A 73 52.09 -8.16 -26.30
C GLU A 73 51.64 -7.07 -25.32
N GLY A 74 50.79 -7.44 -24.34
CA GLY A 74 50.13 -6.51 -23.42
C GLY A 74 49.05 -5.66 -24.10
N ILE A 75 48.03 -5.24 -23.35
CA ILE A 75 46.95 -4.40 -23.86
C ILE A 75 46.85 -3.09 -23.08
N SER A 76 46.52 -2.00 -23.77
CA SER A 76 46.26 -0.71 -23.14
C SER A 76 44.83 -0.69 -22.61
N ILE A 77 44.66 -0.63 -21.30
CA ILE A 77 43.36 -0.52 -20.62
C ILE A 77 43.06 0.96 -20.37
N GLN A 78 41.80 1.38 -20.44
CA GLN A 78 41.41 2.77 -20.14
C GLN A 78 41.83 3.20 -18.73
N GLY A 79 42.39 4.42 -18.63
CA GLY A 79 42.77 5.04 -17.35
C GLY A 79 44.12 4.60 -16.77
N GLN A 80 44.81 3.62 -17.37
CA GLN A 80 46.12 3.15 -16.94
C GLN A 80 47.22 3.51 -17.95
N GLN A 81 48.41 3.88 -17.47
CA GLN A 81 49.56 4.17 -18.33
C GLN A 81 50.34 2.89 -18.63
N GLY A 82 50.47 2.54 -19.91
CA GLY A 82 51.27 1.40 -20.39
C GLY A 82 50.44 0.17 -20.77
N ALA A 83 51.06 -0.74 -21.54
CA ALA A 83 50.45 -2.02 -21.91
C ALA A 83 50.61 -3.04 -20.77
N ARG A 84 49.51 -3.64 -20.32
CA ARG A 84 49.49 -4.64 -19.24
C ARG A 84 49.35 -6.03 -19.82
N LEU A 85 50.19 -6.96 -19.36
CA LEU A 85 50.05 -8.39 -19.63
C LEU A 85 48.90 -8.95 -18.79
N LEU A 86 47.97 -9.66 -19.42
CA LEU A 86 46.79 -10.23 -18.76
C LEU A 86 46.85 -11.76 -18.76
N PRO A 87 46.43 -12.42 -17.66
CA PRO A 87 46.39 -13.88 -17.58
C PRO A 87 45.45 -14.50 -18.62
N GLU A 88 45.81 -15.67 -19.17
CA GLU A 88 44.96 -16.36 -20.16
C GLU A 88 43.57 -16.71 -19.62
N ALA A 89 43.45 -17.04 -18.33
CA ALA A 89 42.16 -17.31 -17.69
C ALA A 89 41.20 -16.11 -17.78
N LEU A 90 41.72 -14.90 -17.60
CA LEU A 90 40.94 -13.66 -17.68
C LEU A 90 40.50 -13.38 -19.13
N LEU A 91 41.35 -13.70 -20.11
CA LEU A 91 41.01 -13.58 -21.53
C LEU A 91 39.91 -14.57 -21.93
N THR A 92 39.97 -15.81 -21.43
CA THR A 92 38.91 -16.81 -21.68
C THR A 92 37.57 -16.39 -21.08
N GLU A 93 37.57 -15.88 -19.84
CA GLU A 93 36.36 -15.34 -19.19
C GLU A 93 35.80 -14.13 -19.97
N ALA A 94 36.65 -13.25 -20.49
CA ALA A 94 36.24 -12.11 -21.31
C ALA A 94 35.60 -12.53 -22.64
N PHE A 95 36.09 -13.59 -23.29
CA PHE A 95 35.44 -14.14 -24.49
C PHE A 95 34.07 -14.75 -24.17
N ILE A 96 33.92 -15.43 -23.03
CA ILE A 96 32.62 -15.94 -22.58
C ILE A 96 31.63 -14.79 -22.39
N LEU A 97 32.02 -13.70 -21.73
CA LEU A 97 31.18 -12.52 -21.55
C LEU A 97 30.84 -11.82 -22.89
N SER A 98 31.81 -11.73 -23.79
CA SER A 98 31.61 -11.20 -25.15
C SER A 98 30.59 -12.02 -25.93
N ASP A 99 30.67 -13.36 -25.85
CA ASP A 99 29.72 -14.26 -26.51
C ASP A 99 28.36 -14.29 -25.82
N LEU A 100 28.33 -14.18 -24.49
CA LEU A 100 27.12 -14.12 -23.68
C LEU A 100 26.28 -12.89 -24.03
N PHE A 101 26.85 -11.68 -23.96
CA PHE A 101 26.11 -10.44 -24.16
C PHE A 101 26.15 -9.88 -25.60
N ASP A 102 26.78 -10.63 -26.51
CA ASP A 102 27.07 -10.22 -27.89
C ASP A 102 27.70 -8.82 -27.95
N MET A 103 28.81 -8.64 -27.24
CA MET A 103 29.52 -7.37 -27.11
C MET A 103 30.98 -7.47 -27.54
N GLY A 104 31.57 -6.34 -27.94
CA GLY A 104 32.98 -6.22 -28.32
C GLY A 104 33.92 -6.75 -27.25
N GLU A 105 34.98 -7.44 -27.68
CA GLU A 105 35.91 -8.14 -26.80
C GLU A 105 36.64 -7.21 -25.83
N MET A 106 36.92 -5.97 -26.24
CA MET A 106 37.54 -4.97 -25.36
C MET A 106 36.57 -4.52 -24.25
N ALA A 107 35.28 -4.39 -24.57
CA ALA A 107 34.26 -3.99 -23.60
C ALA A 107 34.00 -5.09 -22.57
N ALA A 108 33.95 -6.35 -23.02
CA ALA A 108 33.84 -7.50 -22.13
C ALA A 108 35.06 -7.62 -21.19
N LEU A 109 36.26 -7.33 -21.70
CA LEU A 109 37.49 -7.32 -20.92
C LEU A 109 37.49 -6.24 -19.83
N GLU A 110 37.09 -5.01 -20.17
CA GLU A 110 37.00 -3.90 -19.20
C GLU A 110 35.92 -4.14 -18.15
N LEU A 111 34.77 -4.71 -18.54
CA LEU A 111 33.72 -5.10 -17.60
C LEU A 111 34.21 -6.16 -16.61
N LEU A 112 34.97 -7.16 -17.08
CA LEU A 112 35.52 -8.20 -16.22
C LEU A 112 36.59 -7.65 -15.26
N LEU A 113 37.43 -6.73 -15.71
CA LEU A 113 38.40 -6.03 -14.86
C LEU A 113 37.71 -5.15 -13.81
N ALA A 114 36.59 -4.51 -14.15
CA ALA A 114 35.76 -3.79 -13.18
C ALA A 114 35.16 -4.76 -12.14
N GLY A 115 34.71 -5.94 -12.58
CA GLY A 115 34.25 -7.00 -11.68
C GLY A 115 35.34 -7.50 -10.72
N GLU A 116 36.58 -7.66 -11.21
CA GLU A 116 37.73 -8.02 -10.38
C GLU A 116 38.05 -6.94 -9.32
N HIS A 117 37.98 -5.66 -9.70
CA HIS A 117 38.20 -4.56 -8.76
C HIS A 117 37.12 -4.46 -7.69
N GLN A 118 35.86 -4.73 -8.05
CA GLN A 118 34.71 -4.65 -7.14
C GLN A 118 34.49 -5.94 -6.34
N GLN A 119 35.25 -7.01 -6.60
CA GLN A 119 35.03 -8.33 -6.00
C GLN A 119 35.09 -8.31 -4.46
N SER A 120 35.86 -7.38 -3.86
CA SER A 120 35.92 -7.22 -2.40
C SER A 120 34.58 -6.87 -1.76
N TYR A 121 33.67 -6.23 -2.50
CA TYR A 121 32.33 -5.87 -2.02
C TYR A 121 31.32 -7.02 -2.13
N PHE A 122 31.65 -8.08 -2.86
CA PHE A 122 30.77 -9.21 -3.14
C PHE A 122 31.40 -10.54 -2.66
N PRO A 123 31.41 -10.80 -1.35
CA PRO A 123 32.01 -12.02 -0.81
C PRO A 123 31.28 -13.26 -1.34
N GLY A 124 32.06 -14.25 -1.79
CA GLY A 124 31.53 -15.51 -2.32
C GLY A 124 31.17 -15.50 -3.81
N LEU A 125 31.25 -14.36 -4.51
CA LEU A 125 31.05 -14.28 -5.95
C LEU A 125 32.38 -14.27 -6.72
N THR A 126 32.38 -14.89 -7.90
CA THR A 126 33.50 -14.82 -8.84
C THR A 126 33.42 -13.50 -9.62
N ARG A 127 34.57 -12.98 -10.09
CA ARG A 127 34.62 -11.75 -10.91
C ARG A 127 33.70 -11.76 -12.13
N GLY A 128 33.46 -12.94 -12.74
CA GLY A 128 32.52 -13.08 -13.86
C GLY A 128 31.05 -12.87 -13.44
N LEU A 129 30.64 -13.36 -12.26
CA LEU A 129 29.31 -13.10 -11.72
C LEU A 129 29.14 -11.63 -11.34
N VAL A 130 30.17 -11.03 -10.71
CA VAL A 130 30.17 -9.59 -10.42
C VAL A 130 30.07 -8.78 -11.73
N ALA A 131 30.76 -9.19 -12.79
CA ALA A 131 30.66 -8.53 -14.10
C ALA A 131 29.23 -8.56 -14.68
N VAL A 132 28.45 -9.64 -14.46
CA VAL A 132 27.03 -9.71 -14.84
C VAL A 132 26.20 -8.68 -14.07
N LEU A 133 26.42 -8.53 -12.76
CA LEU A 133 25.77 -7.49 -11.95
C LEU A 133 26.11 -6.08 -12.46
N LEU A 134 27.40 -5.80 -12.68
CA LEU A 134 27.86 -4.49 -13.16
C LEU A 134 27.34 -4.16 -14.56
N TYR A 135 27.13 -5.16 -15.42
CA TYR A 135 26.53 -4.96 -16.73
C TYR A 135 25.11 -4.39 -16.62
N TRP A 136 24.25 -5.04 -15.82
CA TRP A 136 22.88 -4.58 -15.61
C TRP A 136 22.82 -3.28 -14.79
N ASP A 137 23.69 -3.11 -13.80
CA ASP A 137 23.81 -1.85 -13.06
C ASP A 137 24.18 -0.67 -13.98
N GLY A 138 25.08 -0.88 -14.97
CA GLY A 138 25.41 0.16 -15.95
C GLY A 138 24.20 0.58 -16.80
N LYS A 139 23.37 -0.39 -17.22
CA LYS A 139 22.12 -0.13 -17.94
C LYS A 139 21.11 0.62 -17.06
N ARG A 140 21.00 0.20 -15.79
CA ARG A 140 20.17 0.86 -14.77
C ARG A 140 20.58 2.32 -14.56
N CYS A 141 21.87 2.60 -14.41
CA CYS A 141 22.41 3.96 -14.29
C CYS A 141 22.05 4.81 -15.50
N LEU A 142 22.14 4.27 -16.72
CA LEU A 142 21.76 4.99 -17.95
C LEU A 142 20.26 5.31 -17.99
N ALA A 143 19.40 4.34 -17.68
CA ALA A 143 17.94 4.53 -17.67
C ALA A 143 17.51 5.54 -16.59
N ASN A 144 18.06 5.43 -15.38
CA ASN A 144 17.78 6.39 -14.30
C ASN A 144 18.30 7.79 -14.63
N SER A 145 19.49 7.91 -15.22
CA SER A 145 20.00 9.20 -15.69
C SER A 145 19.04 9.84 -16.70
N LEU A 146 18.52 9.06 -17.66
CA LEU A 146 17.56 9.54 -18.64
C LEU A 146 16.26 10.02 -17.96
N ARG A 147 15.74 9.23 -17.02
CA ARG A 147 14.54 9.58 -16.24
C ARG A 147 14.71 10.89 -15.47
N THR A 148 15.79 11.03 -14.71
CA THR A 148 16.10 12.25 -13.95
C THR A 148 16.28 13.46 -14.88
N LEU A 149 16.93 13.29 -16.04
CA LEU A 149 17.05 14.37 -17.03
C LEU A 149 15.69 14.80 -17.58
N ILE A 150 14.79 13.85 -17.86
CA ILE A 150 13.43 14.13 -18.34
C ILE A 150 12.60 14.85 -17.25
N GLN A 151 12.71 14.43 -15.99
CA GLN A 151 12.02 15.09 -14.88
C GLN A 151 12.49 16.54 -14.70
N SER A 152 13.78 16.82 -14.93
CA SER A 152 14.36 18.16 -14.82
C SER A 152 14.02 19.14 -15.96
N ARG A 153 13.28 18.69 -16.97
CA ARG A 153 12.84 19.52 -18.11
C ARG A 153 11.85 20.60 -17.68
N HIS A 154 11.71 21.60 -18.53
CA HIS A 154 10.58 22.52 -18.44
C HIS A 154 9.27 21.77 -18.74
N GLY A 155 8.28 21.90 -17.87
CA GLY A 155 6.99 21.25 -18.10
C GLY A 155 5.96 21.57 -17.03
N LYS A 156 4.85 20.84 -17.10
CA LYS A 156 3.59 21.17 -16.41
C LYS A 156 3.54 20.72 -14.96
N THR A 157 4.23 19.63 -14.62
CA THR A 157 3.91 18.86 -13.40
C THR A 157 5.07 18.81 -12.41
N PHE A 158 6.29 18.46 -12.84
CA PHE A 158 7.42 18.44 -11.91
C PHE A 158 8.13 19.79 -11.89
N THR A 159 8.24 20.39 -10.70
CA THR A 159 9.02 21.62 -10.47
C THR A 159 10.13 21.31 -9.48
N LEU A 160 11.37 21.22 -9.98
CA LEU A 160 12.55 20.88 -9.16
C LEU A 160 13.34 22.10 -8.68
N ASP A 161 12.79 23.32 -8.83
CA ASP A 161 13.42 24.62 -8.50
C ASP A 161 14.87 24.74 -8.99
N LEU A 162 15.12 24.34 -10.24
CA LEU A 162 16.44 24.37 -10.87
C LEU A 162 16.70 25.71 -11.57
N SER A 163 17.97 26.01 -11.83
CA SER A 163 18.32 27.20 -12.62
C SER A 163 17.79 27.10 -14.05
N GLY A 164 17.31 28.22 -14.61
CA GLY A 164 16.76 28.25 -15.97
C GLY A 164 17.73 27.76 -17.04
N GLU A 165 19.04 27.99 -16.86
CA GLU A 165 20.08 27.47 -17.75
C GLU A 165 20.16 25.94 -17.75
N LEU A 166 20.06 25.32 -16.56
CA LEU A 166 20.08 23.87 -16.41
C LEU A 166 18.84 23.23 -17.02
N VAL A 167 17.66 23.81 -16.76
CA VAL A 167 16.38 23.39 -17.35
C VAL A 167 16.42 23.51 -18.87
N ALA A 168 16.96 24.60 -19.42
CA ALA A 168 17.09 24.78 -20.86
C ALA A 168 18.07 23.76 -21.50
N LEU A 169 19.18 23.46 -20.82
CA LEU A 169 20.17 22.49 -21.28
C LEU A 169 19.59 21.07 -21.32
N THR A 170 18.90 20.64 -20.27
CA THR A 170 18.27 19.32 -20.19
C THR A 170 17.12 19.18 -21.17
N THR A 171 16.29 20.23 -21.32
CA THR A 171 15.19 20.28 -22.29
C THR A 171 15.70 20.11 -23.72
N ARG A 172 16.68 20.92 -24.14
CA ARG A 172 17.27 20.79 -25.48
C ARG A 172 17.88 19.41 -25.74
N PHE A 173 18.61 18.88 -24.76
CA PHE A 173 19.23 17.57 -24.90
C PHE A 173 18.20 16.45 -25.08
N THR A 174 17.14 16.46 -24.28
CA THR A 174 16.12 15.41 -24.33
C THR A 174 15.15 15.57 -25.52
N ASP A 175 14.90 16.78 -26.03
CA ASP A 175 14.19 17.00 -27.31
C ASP A 175 14.93 16.38 -28.50
N GLU A 176 16.26 16.53 -28.53
CA GLU A 176 17.11 15.90 -29.54
C GLU A 176 17.05 14.37 -29.47
N LEU A 177 16.85 13.78 -28.29
CA LEU A 177 16.68 12.34 -28.15
C LEU A 177 15.30 11.90 -28.65
N MET A 178 14.24 12.61 -28.29
CA MET A 178 12.87 12.29 -28.72
C MET A 178 12.70 12.39 -30.23
N SER A 179 13.24 13.44 -30.86
CA SER A 179 13.22 13.59 -32.33
C SER A 179 13.93 12.46 -33.08
N GLN A 180 14.80 11.70 -32.41
CA GLN A 180 15.48 10.53 -32.95
C GLN A 180 14.77 9.20 -32.65
N GLY A 181 13.50 9.22 -32.20
CA GLY A 181 12.67 8.02 -32.01
C GLY A 181 12.89 7.31 -30.67
N LEU A 182 13.10 8.06 -29.58
CA LEU A 182 13.30 7.50 -28.24
C LEU A 182 12.12 6.63 -27.77
N THR A 183 10.87 7.06 -28.03
CA THR A 183 9.65 6.33 -27.64
C THR A 183 9.63 4.89 -28.16
N GLN A 184 9.81 4.73 -29.46
CA GLN A 184 9.80 3.42 -30.10
C GLN A 184 10.91 2.51 -29.57
N ARG A 185 12.09 3.08 -29.28
CA ARG A 185 13.21 2.34 -28.67
C ARG A 185 12.87 1.86 -27.27
N ILE A 186 12.30 2.73 -26.42
CA ILE A 186 11.89 2.37 -25.06
C ILE A 186 10.84 1.24 -25.11
N LEU A 187 9.78 1.40 -25.91
CA LEU A 187 8.71 0.39 -26.02
C LEU A 187 9.23 -0.95 -26.55
N THR A 188 10.16 -0.93 -27.51
CA THR A 188 10.81 -2.14 -28.03
C THR A 188 11.60 -2.84 -26.93
N LEU A 189 12.46 -2.11 -26.20
CA LEU A 189 13.28 -2.67 -25.13
C LEU A 189 12.43 -3.25 -23.98
N VAL A 190 11.37 -2.56 -23.58
CA VAL A 190 10.44 -3.04 -22.52
C VAL A 190 9.77 -4.37 -22.91
N SER A 191 9.51 -4.56 -24.21
CA SER A 191 8.90 -5.78 -24.76
C SER A 191 9.90 -6.94 -24.95
N GLU A 192 11.17 -6.62 -25.24
CA GLU A 192 12.22 -7.61 -25.49
C GLU A 192 12.83 -8.14 -24.20
N ILE A 193 13.14 -7.24 -23.26
CA ILE A 193 13.80 -7.54 -21.99
C ILE A 193 12.79 -8.22 -21.07
N SER A 194 13.09 -9.46 -20.69
CA SER A 194 12.34 -10.18 -19.66
C SER A 194 13.26 -11.06 -18.82
N VAL A 195 12.96 -11.15 -17.52
CA VAL A 195 13.75 -11.96 -16.58
C VAL A 195 13.89 -13.41 -17.05
N PRO A 196 12.84 -14.11 -17.53
CA PRO A 196 12.97 -15.50 -17.97
C PRO A 196 13.93 -15.65 -19.16
N ARG A 197 13.83 -14.79 -20.18
CA ARG A 197 14.68 -14.86 -21.38
C ARG A 197 16.14 -14.59 -21.04
N GLU A 198 16.39 -13.59 -20.20
CA GLU A 198 17.76 -13.28 -19.77
C GLU A 198 18.33 -14.35 -18.85
N PHE A 199 17.52 -14.97 -17.98
CA PHE A 199 17.96 -16.08 -17.15
C PHE A 199 18.31 -17.31 -17.98
N GLU A 200 17.51 -17.66 -18.99
CA GLU A 200 17.84 -18.73 -19.94
C GLU A 200 19.17 -18.46 -20.67
N ARG A 201 19.41 -17.20 -21.04
CA ARG A 201 20.65 -16.77 -21.69
C ARG A 201 21.86 -16.88 -20.75
N LEU A 202 21.74 -16.39 -19.52
CA LEU A 202 22.78 -16.47 -18.48
C LEU A 202 23.07 -17.92 -18.07
N GLN A 203 22.04 -18.76 -17.98
CA GLN A 203 22.18 -20.16 -17.59
C GLN A 203 23.01 -20.98 -18.58
N LYS A 204 22.91 -20.68 -19.89
CA LYS A 204 23.69 -21.37 -20.95
C LYS A 204 25.21 -21.24 -20.77
N GLN A 205 25.69 -20.17 -20.14
CA GLN A 205 27.12 -19.91 -19.92
C GLN A 205 27.50 -19.91 -18.43
N CYS A 206 26.68 -20.54 -17.58
CA CYS A 206 26.88 -20.57 -16.13
C CYS A 206 27.03 -19.17 -15.48
N GLY A 207 26.39 -18.15 -16.05
CA GLY A 207 26.41 -16.76 -15.57
C GLY A 207 25.49 -16.48 -14.38
N LEU A 208 24.92 -17.51 -13.74
CA LEU A 208 24.06 -17.40 -12.58
C LEU A 208 24.73 -18.07 -11.37
N GLY A 209 24.96 -17.28 -10.31
CA GLY A 209 25.49 -17.74 -9.03
C GLY A 209 24.42 -18.32 -8.10
N ASN A 210 24.62 -18.06 -6.81
CA ASN A 210 23.71 -18.42 -5.71
C ASN A 210 22.37 -17.64 -5.79
N GLU A 211 21.43 -18.01 -4.92
CA GLU A 211 20.08 -17.42 -4.82
C GLU A 211 20.13 -15.90 -4.63
N LYS A 212 21.07 -15.39 -3.82
CA LYS A 212 21.35 -13.96 -3.67
C LYS A 212 21.63 -13.29 -5.00
N HIS A 213 22.63 -13.79 -5.74
CA HIS A 213 23.01 -13.25 -7.03
C HIS A 213 21.87 -13.34 -8.05
N ARG A 214 21.10 -14.44 -8.05
CA ARG A 214 19.92 -14.57 -8.92
C ARG A 214 18.89 -13.49 -8.62
N LYS A 215 18.59 -13.23 -7.35
CA LYS A 215 17.68 -12.14 -6.96
C LYS A 215 18.21 -10.78 -7.41
N GLU A 216 19.46 -10.46 -7.09
CA GLU A 216 20.07 -9.17 -7.46
C GLU A 216 20.04 -8.93 -8.98
N VAL A 217 20.33 -9.94 -9.79
CA VAL A 217 20.22 -9.83 -11.26
C VAL A 217 18.76 -9.65 -11.70
N ALA A 218 17.81 -10.38 -11.12
CA ALA A 218 16.39 -10.23 -11.44
C ALA A 218 15.87 -8.83 -11.09
N ASP A 219 16.22 -8.32 -9.92
CA ASP A 219 15.82 -6.99 -9.44
C ASP A 219 16.41 -5.89 -10.34
N LEU A 220 17.70 -5.97 -10.70
CA LEU A 220 18.31 -5.03 -11.65
C LEU A 220 17.63 -5.03 -13.02
N ILE A 221 17.24 -6.21 -13.55
CA ILE A 221 16.52 -6.31 -14.83
C ILE A 221 15.13 -5.68 -14.71
N LYS A 222 14.39 -5.97 -13.62
CA LYS A 222 13.07 -5.38 -13.36
C LYS A 222 13.15 -3.86 -13.22
N GLU A 223 14.11 -3.36 -12.44
CA GLU A 223 14.38 -1.93 -12.29
C GLU A 223 14.72 -1.27 -13.62
N CYS A 224 15.55 -1.88 -14.46
CA CYS A 224 15.84 -1.35 -15.80
C CYS A 224 14.56 -1.20 -16.64
N ARG A 225 13.69 -2.21 -16.66
CA ARG A 225 12.41 -2.15 -17.40
C ARG A 225 11.50 -1.06 -16.85
N LEU A 226 11.39 -0.96 -15.53
CA LEU A 226 10.58 0.04 -14.85
C LEU A 226 11.09 1.46 -15.12
N SER A 227 12.39 1.72 -14.91
CA SER A 227 12.99 3.04 -15.19
C SER A 227 12.84 3.47 -16.65
N LEU A 228 12.84 2.52 -17.61
CA LEU A 228 12.56 2.80 -19.02
C LEU A 228 11.10 3.26 -19.23
N ALA A 229 10.12 2.55 -18.64
CA ALA A 229 8.72 2.96 -18.71
C ALA A 229 8.47 4.30 -18.00
N GLU A 230 9.10 4.50 -16.84
CA GLU A 230 9.06 5.76 -16.10
C GLU A 230 9.64 6.95 -16.89
N CYS A 231 10.57 6.73 -17.82
CA CYS A 231 11.03 7.80 -18.71
C CYS A 231 9.89 8.34 -19.58
N LEU A 232 9.03 7.46 -20.11
CA LEU A 232 7.87 7.89 -20.90
C LEU A 232 6.81 8.54 -20.00
N PHE A 233 6.56 7.98 -18.83
CA PHE A 233 5.70 8.60 -17.84
C PHE A 233 6.17 10.02 -17.49
N ALA A 234 7.44 10.18 -17.08
CA ALA A 234 8.02 11.47 -16.75
C ALA A 234 7.95 12.46 -17.92
N TRP A 235 8.14 11.97 -19.15
CA TRP A 235 7.99 12.78 -20.35
C TRP A 235 6.57 13.35 -20.45
N THR A 236 5.56 12.48 -20.38
CA THR A 236 4.14 12.85 -20.57
C THR A 236 3.62 13.82 -19.51
N CYS A 237 4.17 13.78 -18.30
CA CYS A 237 3.85 14.76 -17.26
C CYS A 237 4.41 16.16 -17.58
N GLN A 238 5.55 16.25 -18.28
CA GLN A 238 6.18 17.54 -18.62
C GLN A 238 5.74 18.07 -19.97
N SER A 239 5.58 17.22 -20.98
CA SER A 239 5.33 17.59 -22.37
C SER A 239 4.43 16.58 -23.06
N PRO A 240 3.56 17.00 -23.99
CA PRO A 240 2.74 16.09 -24.75
C PRO A 240 3.60 15.22 -25.70
N LEU A 241 3.09 14.03 -26.03
CA LEU A 241 3.67 13.18 -27.07
C LEU A 241 3.15 13.56 -28.45
N THR A 242 3.92 13.21 -29.48
CA THR A 242 3.47 13.35 -30.87
C THR A 242 2.38 12.33 -31.20
N LYS A 243 1.69 12.51 -32.33
CA LYS A 243 0.68 11.56 -32.83
C LYS A 243 1.24 10.14 -32.94
N ASP A 244 2.38 9.98 -33.60
CA ASP A 244 2.95 8.66 -33.88
C ASP A 244 3.46 7.98 -32.60
N ASP A 245 4.04 8.75 -31.67
CA ASP A 245 4.48 8.25 -30.36
C ASP A 245 3.31 7.77 -29.50
N THR A 246 2.21 8.53 -29.50
CA THR A 246 0.99 8.18 -28.75
C THR A 246 0.34 6.91 -29.32
N LEU A 247 0.27 6.79 -30.65
CA LEU A 247 -0.23 5.58 -31.31
C LEU A 247 0.66 4.36 -31.05
N ALA A 248 1.98 4.55 -30.98
CA ALA A 248 2.90 3.47 -30.62
C ALA A 248 2.70 3.00 -29.18
N LEU A 249 2.48 3.92 -28.23
CA LEU A 249 2.16 3.60 -26.84
C LEU A 249 0.84 2.81 -26.72
N ILE A 250 -0.22 3.27 -27.42
CA ILE A 250 -1.50 2.55 -27.51
C ILE A 250 -1.29 1.15 -28.10
N GLY A 251 -0.54 1.05 -29.19
CA GLY A 251 -0.23 -0.23 -29.85
C GLY A 251 0.53 -1.21 -28.95
N HIS A 252 1.39 -0.72 -28.04
CA HIS A 252 2.04 -1.57 -27.05
C HIS A 252 1.02 -2.10 -26.02
N LEU A 253 0.22 -1.20 -25.43
CA LEU A 253 -0.78 -1.53 -24.40
C LEU A 253 -1.85 -2.52 -24.90
N GLU A 254 -2.17 -2.50 -26.20
CA GLU A 254 -3.06 -3.49 -26.84
C GLU A 254 -2.59 -4.94 -26.69
N THR A 255 -1.28 -5.15 -26.59
CA THR A 255 -0.66 -6.48 -26.58
C THR A 255 -0.37 -7.03 -25.19
N VAL A 256 -0.59 -6.21 -24.14
CA VAL A 256 -0.30 -6.51 -22.74
C VAL A 256 -1.28 -7.57 -22.20
N THR A 257 -0.79 -8.39 -21.27
CA THR A 257 -1.56 -9.40 -20.53
C THR A 257 -1.41 -9.18 -19.03
N ALA A 258 -2.42 -9.59 -18.26
CA ALA A 258 -2.41 -9.48 -16.80
C ALA A 258 -1.50 -10.53 -16.18
N GLU A 259 -1.08 -10.27 -14.94
CA GLU A 259 -0.41 -11.25 -14.10
C GLU A 259 -1.37 -12.36 -13.64
N ALA A 260 -0.84 -13.40 -12.99
CA ALA A 260 -1.63 -14.57 -12.57
C ALA A 260 -2.73 -14.24 -11.55
N ASP A 261 -2.54 -13.15 -10.80
CA ASP A 261 -3.49 -12.60 -9.82
C ASP A 261 -4.50 -11.62 -10.44
N GLY A 262 -4.41 -11.33 -11.74
CA GLY A 262 -5.25 -10.37 -12.45
C GLY A 262 -4.74 -8.93 -12.41
N SER A 263 -3.62 -8.66 -11.72
CA SER A 263 -3.01 -7.32 -11.63
C SER A 263 -2.18 -6.98 -12.87
N LEU A 264 -1.82 -5.69 -13.00
CA LEU A 264 -0.85 -5.22 -13.99
C LEU A 264 0.57 -5.20 -13.41
N ASP A 265 1.56 -5.60 -14.21
CA ASP A 265 2.99 -5.37 -13.92
C ASP A 265 3.22 -3.85 -13.73
N SER A 266 4.11 -3.49 -12.79
CA SER A 266 4.48 -2.10 -12.48
C SER A 266 4.95 -1.32 -13.72
N VAL A 267 5.61 -2.02 -14.65
CA VAL A 267 6.03 -1.45 -15.95
C VAL A 267 4.82 -1.01 -16.79
N ASN A 268 3.77 -1.83 -16.84
CA ASN A 268 2.57 -1.55 -17.61
C ASN A 268 1.69 -0.49 -16.94
N VAL A 269 1.68 -0.44 -15.60
CA VAL A 269 1.06 0.67 -14.86
C VAL A 269 1.74 1.98 -15.22
N ALA A 270 3.08 2.05 -15.22
CA ALA A 270 3.81 3.25 -15.61
C ALA A 270 3.46 3.72 -17.04
N LEU A 271 3.37 2.79 -18.00
CA LEU A 271 2.97 3.09 -19.39
C LEU A 271 1.49 3.50 -19.51
N LEU A 272 0.59 2.88 -18.75
CA LEU A 272 -0.81 3.30 -18.65
C LEU A 272 -0.89 4.73 -18.12
N MET A 273 -0.18 5.04 -17.04
CA MET A 273 -0.15 6.39 -16.47
C MET A 273 0.43 7.40 -17.46
N ALA A 274 1.47 7.02 -18.22
CA ALA A 274 1.99 7.86 -19.30
C ALA A 274 0.90 8.23 -20.31
N LEU A 275 0.12 7.23 -20.77
CA LEU A 275 -0.98 7.49 -21.70
C LEU A 275 -2.09 8.34 -21.05
N LEU A 276 -2.44 8.08 -19.78
CA LEU A 276 -3.45 8.86 -19.07
C LEU A 276 -3.05 10.33 -18.91
N TYR A 277 -1.76 10.63 -18.75
CA TYR A 277 -1.25 12.00 -18.73
C TYR A 277 -1.22 12.66 -20.11
N CYS A 278 -1.02 11.91 -21.21
CA CYS A 278 -1.22 12.44 -22.57
C CYS A 278 -2.65 12.93 -22.81
N LEU A 279 -3.62 12.25 -22.19
CA LEU A 279 -5.04 12.59 -22.30
C LEU A 279 -5.48 13.60 -21.24
N ASP A 280 -4.58 14.05 -20.35
CA ASP A 280 -4.99 14.89 -19.23
C ASP A 280 -5.31 16.33 -19.66
N VAL A 281 -6.48 16.79 -19.21
CA VAL A 281 -7.01 18.13 -19.41
C VAL A 281 -7.49 18.75 -18.09
N SER A 282 -7.17 18.14 -16.94
CA SER A 282 -7.57 18.58 -15.61
C SER A 282 -7.04 19.97 -15.25
N PHE A 283 -5.90 20.36 -15.81
CA PHE A 283 -5.33 21.71 -15.66
C PHE A 283 -6.24 22.83 -16.21
N LEU A 284 -7.24 22.50 -17.05
CA LEU A 284 -8.22 23.47 -17.54
C LEU A 284 -9.11 24.04 -16.42
N GLU A 285 -9.39 23.24 -15.40
CA GLU A 285 -10.18 23.65 -14.24
C GLU A 285 -9.35 24.49 -13.25
N GLN A 286 -8.03 24.31 -13.25
CA GLN A 286 -7.10 25.05 -12.39
C GLN A 286 -6.79 26.39 -13.05
N GLY A 287 -7.25 27.49 -12.43
CA GLY A 287 -6.98 28.87 -12.88
C GLY A 287 -5.52 29.27 -12.69
N THR A 288 -4.60 28.55 -13.32
CA THR A 288 -3.16 28.81 -13.30
C THR A 288 -2.82 30.03 -14.16
N GLU A 289 -1.79 30.77 -13.77
CA GLU A 289 -1.32 31.96 -14.51
C GLU A 289 -0.84 31.59 -15.93
N ASP A 290 -0.33 30.36 -16.12
CA ASP A 290 0.18 29.83 -17.39
C ASP A 290 -0.87 29.15 -18.28
N ARG A 291 -2.17 29.28 -17.96
CA ARG A 291 -3.25 28.54 -18.63
C ARG A 291 -3.26 28.75 -20.15
N GLU A 292 -3.01 29.98 -20.62
CA GLU A 292 -3.03 30.29 -22.06
C GLU A 292 -1.87 29.64 -22.81
N ASP A 293 -0.67 29.62 -22.22
CA ASP A 293 0.51 28.95 -22.80
C ASP A 293 0.32 27.43 -22.83
N LEU A 294 -0.27 26.87 -21.77
CA LEU A 294 -0.61 25.44 -21.71
C LEU A 294 -1.67 25.02 -22.73
N LEU A 295 -2.64 25.89 -23.01
CA LEU A 295 -3.67 25.67 -24.03
C LEU A 295 -3.06 25.63 -25.45
N GLN A 296 -2.11 26.53 -25.74
CA GLN A 296 -1.41 26.57 -27.03
C GLN A 296 -0.47 25.38 -27.23
N ALA A 297 0.06 24.82 -26.15
CA ALA A 297 0.97 23.68 -26.20
C ALA A 297 0.25 22.32 -26.24
N LEU A 298 -1.09 22.26 -26.13
CA LEU A 298 -1.83 20.99 -26.04
C LEU A 298 -2.27 20.47 -27.42
N PRO A 299 -1.76 19.34 -27.93
CA PRO A 299 -2.13 18.79 -29.24
C PRO A 299 -3.62 18.48 -29.36
N LEU A 300 -4.28 18.16 -28.23
CA LEU A 300 -5.72 17.90 -28.19
C LEU A 300 -6.57 19.11 -28.62
N LEU A 301 -6.04 20.33 -28.55
CA LEU A 301 -6.73 21.55 -28.95
C LEU A 301 -6.17 22.16 -30.23
N THR A 302 -4.89 21.94 -30.52
CA THR A 302 -4.21 22.56 -31.66
C THR A 302 -4.19 21.69 -32.92
N GLU A 303 -4.23 20.35 -32.78
CA GLU A 303 -4.03 19.40 -33.88
C GLU A 303 -5.25 18.47 -34.08
N ARG A 304 -6.12 18.79 -35.03
CA ARG A 304 -7.30 17.95 -35.35
C ARG A 304 -6.92 16.52 -35.79
N GLU A 305 -5.81 16.38 -36.53
CA GLU A 305 -5.33 15.06 -36.97
C GLU A 305 -4.90 14.16 -35.80
N TYR A 306 -4.33 14.74 -34.75
CA TYR A 306 -3.96 14.01 -33.53
C TYR A 306 -5.22 13.42 -32.87
N VAL A 307 -6.23 14.27 -32.64
CA VAL A 307 -7.50 13.87 -32.01
C VAL A 307 -8.20 12.79 -32.86
N SER A 308 -8.25 12.99 -34.18
CA SER A 308 -8.86 12.02 -35.10
C SER A 308 -8.17 10.67 -35.04
N ALA A 309 -6.84 10.63 -35.08
CA ALA A 309 -6.09 9.37 -35.09
C ALA A 309 -6.23 8.60 -33.77
N VAL A 310 -6.16 9.29 -32.63
CA VAL A 310 -6.38 8.70 -31.30
C VAL A 310 -7.82 8.20 -31.17
N HIS A 311 -8.80 9.01 -31.57
CA HIS A 311 -10.22 8.63 -31.51
C HIS A 311 -10.52 7.38 -32.35
N CYS A 312 -10.09 7.35 -33.62
CA CYS A 312 -10.25 6.18 -34.48
C CYS A 312 -9.58 4.94 -33.87
N ARG A 313 -8.38 5.08 -33.29
CA ARG A 313 -7.68 3.96 -32.67
C ARG A 313 -8.36 3.43 -31.39
N LEU A 314 -9.12 4.25 -30.67
CA LEU A 314 -9.82 3.80 -29.45
C LEU A 314 -11.24 3.26 -29.72
N VAL A 315 -11.88 3.76 -30.78
CA VAL A 315 -13.25 3.37 -31.19
C VAL A 315 -13.24 2.19 -32.15
N GLU A 316 -12.41 2.22 -33.19
CA GLU A 316 -12.47 1.29 -34.33
C GLU A 316 -11.45 0.14 -34.24
N ALA A 317 -10.57 0.16 -33.24
CA ALA A 317 -9.53 -0.87 -33.12
C ALA A 317 -10.05 -2.25 -32.71
N GLN A 318 -9.23 -3.25 -32.99
CA GLN A 318 -9.40 -4.61 -32.47
C GLN A 318 -9.51 -4.59 -30.94
N PRO A 319 -10.28 -5.53 -30.35
CA PRO A 319 -10.35 -5.65 -28.91
C PRO A 319 -8.95 -5.87 -28.35
N TRP A 320 -8.60 -5.13 -27.30
CA TRP A 320 -7.33 -5.29 -26.62
C TRP A 320 -7.31 -6.67 -25.95
N LYS A 321 -6.12 -7.26 -25.76
CA LYS A 321 -6.01 -8.52 -25.02
C LYS A 321 -6.57 -8.41 -23.60
N LEU A 322 -6.43 -7.23 -22.99
CA LEU A 322 -7.04 -6.86 -21.73
C LEU A 322 -8.16 -5.84 -21.94
N PRO A 323 -9.44 -6.25 -21.92
CA PRO A 323 -10.56 -5.34 -22.13
C PRO A 323 -10.65 -4.28 -21.02
N GLY A 324 -10.32 -4.62 -19.77
CA GLY A 324 -10.32 -3.67 -18.67
C GLY A 324 -9.32 -2.51 -18.86
N LEU A 325 -8.16 -2.78 -19.46
CA LEU A 325 -7.16 -1.76 -19.78
C LEU A 325 -7.68 -0.79 -20.85
N GLN A 326 -8.32 -1.35 -21.89
CA GLN A 326 -8.99 -0.57 -22.92
C GLN A 326 -10.11 0.30 -22.33
N ALA A 327 -10.87 -0.25 -21.37
CA ALA A 327 -11.95 0.45 -20.68
C ALA A 327 -11.44 1.69 -19.92
N VAL A 328 -10.31 1.59 -19.23
CA VAL A 328 -9.68 2.73 -18.52
C VAL A 328 -9.29 3.83 -19.48
N VAL A 329 -8.64 3.49 -20.60
CA VAL A 329 -8.21 4.46 -21.60
C VAL A 329 -9.41 5.10 -22.31
N ARG A 330 -10.44 4.31 -22.64
CA ARG A 330 -11.70 4.82 -23.23
C ARG A 330 -12.43 5.76 -22.28
N LEU A 331 -12.49 5.44 -20.99
CA LEU A 331 -13.09 6.32 -19.98
C LEU A 331 -12.33 7.64 -19.88
N ALA A 332 -11.00 7.57 -19.77
CA ALA A 332 -10.16 8.76 -19.73
C ALA A 332 -10.35 9.63 -20.99
N TRP A 333 -10.38 9.01 -22.17
CA TRP A 333 -10.64 9.71 -23.42
C TRP A 333 -12.02 10.38 -23.47
N ALA A 334 -13.07 9.68 -23.03
CA ALA A 334 -14.42 10.21 -22.97
C ALA A 334 -14.52 11.44 -22.04
N LEU A 335 -13.84 11.40 -20.90
CA LEU A 335 -13.79 12.52 -19.96
C LEU A 335 -13.02 13.71 -20.53
N SER A 336 -11.91 13.47 -21.21
CA SER A 336 -11.16 14.52 -21.89
C SER A 336 -11.99 15.18 -22.98
N LEU A 337 -12.70 14.41 -23.82
CA LEU A 337 -13.61 14.96 -24.83
C LEU A 337 -14.74 15.78 -24.21
N ARG A 338 -15.34 15.31 -23.10
CA ARG A 338 -16.37 16.04 -22.37
C ARG A 338 -15.84 17.37 -21.83
N ALA A 339 -14.66 17.40 -21.22
CA ALA A 339 -14.03 18.62 -20.75
C ALA A 339 -13.71 19.59 -21.90
N LEU A 340 -13.17 19.08 -23.02
CA LEU A 340 -12.90 19.89 -24.21
C LEU A 340 -14.18 20.48 -24.81
N SER A 341 -15.31 19.75 -24.78
CA SER A 341 -16.60 20.25 -25.28
C SER A 341 -17.12 21.47 -24.53
N GLN A 342 -16.67 21.71 -23.30
CA GLN A 342 -17.04 22.88 -22.50
C GLN A 342 -16.25 24.14 -22.88
N LEU A 343 -15.17 24.00 -23.65
CA LEU A 343 -14.35 25.11 -24.12
C LEU A 343 -14.81 25.64 -25.48
N PRO A 344 -14.70 26.95 -25.75
CA PRO A 344 -14.98 27.52 -27.07
C PRO A 344 -14.16 26.90 -28.21
N GLN A 345 -12.88 26.57 -27.96
CA GLN A 345 -12.00 25.91 -28.92
C GLN A 345 -12.43 24.48 -29.24
N GLY A 346 -13.17 23.82 -28.32
CA GLY A 346 -13.73 22.50 -28.51
C GLY A 346 -14.81 22.42 -29.61
N ALA A 347 -15.37 23.55 -30.05
CA ALA A 347 -16.33 23.60 -31.13
C ALA A 347 -15.79 23.05 -32.47
N ALA A 348 -14.47 23.08 -32.68
CA ALA A 348 -13.84 22.49 -33.87
C ALA A 348 -13.79 20.95 -33.84
N LEU A 349 -14.09 20.34 -32.70
CA LEU A 349 -13.99 18.90 -32.43
C LEU A 349 -15.35 18.24 -32.19
N VAL A 350 -16.45 18.92 -32.53
CA VAL A 350 -17.84 18.47 -32.26
C VAL A 350 -18.08 17.03 -32.73
N GLU A 351 -17.62 16.69 -33.94
CA GLU A 351 -17.72 15.35 -34.54
C GLU A 351 -17.17 14.23 -33.64
N PHE A 352 -16.15 14.52 -32.81
CA PHE A 352 -15.57 13.55 -31.87
C PHE A 352 -16.21 13.66 -30.48
N THR A 353 -16.51 14.87 -30.01
CA THR A 353 -17.04 15.09 -28.67
C THR A 353 -18.47 14.58 -28.50
N GLU A 354 -19.26 14.48 -29.57
CA GLU A 354 -20.61 13.88 -29.53
C GLU A 354 -20.59 12.39 -29.15
N GLY A 355 -19.47 11.70 -29.39
CA GLY A 355 -19.29 10.28 -29.06
C GLY A 355 -18.94 10.00 -27.60
N ASP A 356 -18.74 11.02 -26.77
CA ASP A 356 -18.20 10.86 -25.41
C ASP A 356 -19.06 9.96 -24.50
N GLU A 357 -20.38 10.13 -24.50
CA GLU A 357 -21.31 9.30 -23.72
C GLU A 357 -21.27 7.82 -24.14
N SER A 358 -21.11 7.56 -25.44
CA SER A 358 -21.06 6.19 -25.99
C SER A 358 -19.76 5.48 -25.63
N LEU A 359 -18.64 6.22 -25.62
CA LEU A 359 -17.34 5.71 -25.17
C LEU A 359 -17.37 5.39 -23.68
N ALA A 360 -18.00 6.25 -22.88
CA ALA A 360 -18.22 5.98 -21.46
C ALA A 360 -19.07 4.72 -21.25
N ASP A 361 -20.13 4.50 -22.04
CA ASP A 361 -20.95 3.29 -21.97
C ASP A 361 -20.16 2.01 -22.30
N GLN A 362 -19.28 2.07 -23.31
CA GLN A 362 -18.39 0.96 -23.64
C GLN A 362 -17.41 0.66 -22.50
N ALA A 363 -16.81 1.69 -21.90
CA ALA A 363 -15.92 1.51 -20.76
C ALA A 363 -16.65 0.90 -19.54
N LEU A 364 -17.90 1.31 -19.30
CA LEU A 364 -18.73 0.72 -18.25
C LEU A 364 -19.10 -0.74 -18.57
N LEU A 365 -19.36 -1.07 -19.84
CA LEU A 365 -19.63 -2.45 -20.27
C LEU A 365 -18.41 -3.36 -20.04
N ASP A 366 -17.21 -2.85 -20.26
CA ASP A 366 -15.94 -3.54 -20.05
C ASP A 366 -15.47 -3.50 -18.57
N SER A 367 -16.36 -3.15 -17.63
CA SER A 367 -16.12 -3.18 -16.17
C SER A 367 -14.93 -2.33 -15.69
N VAL A 368 -14.79 -1.11 -16.21
CA VAL A 368 -13.68 -0.19 -15.90
C VAL A 368 -13.37 -0.02 -14.41
N PHE A 369 -14.38 0.14 -13.54
CA PHE A 369 -14.15 0.35 -12.10
C PHE A 369 -13.62 -0.89 -11.38
N LEU A 370 -14.03 -2.08 -11.82
CA LEU A 370 -13.51 -3.34 -11.31
C LEU A 370 -12.03 -3.47 -11.67
N PHE A 371 -11.70 -3.21 -12.95
CA PHE A 371 -10.31 -3.27 -13.41
C PHE A 371 -9.41 -2.21 -12.74
N LEU A 372 -9.91 -1.01 -12.45
CA LEU A 372 -9.16 -0.04 -11.64
C LEU A 372 -8.86 -0.57 -10.24
N THR A 373 -9.80 -1.31 -9.63
CA THR A 373 -9.63 -1.87 -8.28
C THR A 373 -8.70 -3.10 -8.27
N GLU A 374 -8.98 -4.09 -9.13
CA GLU A 374 -8.28 -5.39 -9.12
C GLU A 374 -7.03 -5.42 -10.03
N GLY A 375 -6.98 -4.55 -11.04
CA GLY A 375 -5.89 -4.51 -12.02
C GLY A 375 -4.84 -3.43 -11.74
N VAL A 376 -5.27 -2.23 -11.33
CA VAL A 376 -4.38 -1.06 -11.14
C VAL A 376 -4.00 -0.86 -9.67
N LEU A 377 -4.97 -0.77 -8.76
CA LEU A 377 -4.71 -0.51 -7.33
C LEU A 377 -4.03 -1.67 -6.60
N SER A 378 -4.22 -2.91 -7.08
CA SER A 378 -3.57 -4.11 -6.53
C SER A 378 -2.07 -4.18 -6.86
N CYS A 379 -1.60 -3.42 -7.84
CA CYS A 379 -0.20 -3.41 -8.25
C CYS A 379 0.69 -2.80 -7.16
N GLU A 380 1.74 -3.52 -6.75
CA GLU A 380 2.68 -3.06 -5.71
C GLU A 380 3.35 -1.71 -6.05
N GLY A 381 3.61 -1.47 -7.34
CA GLY A 381 4.22 -0.23 -7.83
C GLY A 381 3.31 1.00 -7.78
N PHE A 382 1.99 0.82 -7.68
CA PHE A 382 1.06 1.96 -7.73
C PHE A 382 1.24 2.93 -6.55
N THR A 383 1.41 2.39 -5.35
CA THR A 383 1.52 3.20 -4.11
C THR A 383 2.85 3.92 -3.93
N GLN A 384 3.83 3.70 -4.83
CA GLN A 384 5.17 4.27 -4.73
C GLN A 384 5.29 5.65 -5.39
N GLU A 385 4.37 5.99 -6.30
CA GLU A 385 4.42 7.21 -7.10
C GLU A 385 3.23 8.15 -6.82
N GLU A 386 3.52 9.35 -6.33
CA GLU A 386 2.52 10.35 -5.92
C GLU A 386 1.61 10.78 -7.08
N PHE A 387 2.21 11.00 -8.25
CA PHE A 387 1.49 11.45 -9.44
C PHE A 387 0.55 10.37 -9.98
N TYR A 388 0.78 9.09 -9.68
CA TYR A 388 -0.19 8.05 -10.02
C TYR A 388 -1.48 8.22 -9.23
N THR A 389 -1.32 8.47 -7.92
CA THR A 389 -2.43 8.75 -7.00
C THR A 389 -3.20 9.99 -7.45
N ARG A 390 -2.51 11.09 -7.74
CA ARG A 390 -3.15 12.34 -8.21
C ARG A 390 -3.94 12.13 -9.51
N ARG A 391 -3.38 11.39 -10.48
CA ARG A 391 -4.04 11.16 -11.77
C ARG A 391 -5.28 10.28 -11.64
N LEU A 392 -5.22 9.22 -10.84
CA LEU A 392 -6.39 8.36 -10.61
C LEU A 392 -7.48 9.11 -9.83
N HIS A 393 -7.09 9.92 -8.84
CA HIS A 393 -8.03 10.82 -8.16
C HIS A 393 -8.74 11.75 -9.16
N SER A 394 -7.99 12.39 -10.08
CA SER A 394 -8.60 13.22 -11.13
C SER A 394 -9.58 12.40 -11.96
N LEU A 395 -9.20 11.22 -12.43
CA LEU A 395 -10.08 10.37 -13.26
C LEU A 395 -11.42 10.05 -12.56
N ILE A 396 -11.37 9.69 -11.27
CA ILE A 396 -12.57 9.38 -10.47
C ILE A 396 -13.43 10.64 -10.28
N THR A 397 -12.81 11.75 -9.87
CA THR A 397 -13.55 12.99 -9.58
C THR A 397 -14.08 13.66 -10.85
N ASP A 398 -13.36 13.57 -11.96
CA ASP A 398 -13.75 14.05 -13.29
C ASP A 398 -14.97 13.25 -13.79
N PHE A 399 -14.99 11.92 -13.61
CA PHE A 399 -16.18 11.13 -13.95
C PHE A 399 -17.43 11.60 -13.19
N LEU A 400 -17.30 11.83 -11.89
CA LEU A 400 -18.41 12.27 -11.05
C LEU A 400 -18.88 13.70 -11.38
N ALA A 401 -17.94 14.59 -11.73
CA ALA A 401 -18.22 16.00 -11.99
C ALA A 401 -18.71 16.26 -13.43
N LEU A 402 -18.06 15.64 -14.42
CA LEU A 402 -18.31 15.90 -15.85
C LEU A 402 -19.43 15.03 -16.44
N MET A 403 -19.73 13.87 -15.85
CA MET A 403 -20.76 12.94 -16.34
C MET A 403 -21.86 12.62 -15.30
N PRO A 404 -22.54 13.64 -14.73
CA PRO A 404 -23.57 13.42 -13.69
C PRO A 404 -24.77 12.60 -14.19
N MET A 405 -25.07 12.66 -15.49
CA MET A 405 -26.15 11.87 -16.09
C MET A 405 -25.82 10.37 -16.11
N LYS A 406 -24.55 9.99 -16.34
CA LYS A 406 -24.11 8.59 -16.25
C LYS A 406 -24.20 8.09 -14.82
N VAL A 407 -23.76 8.87 -13.84
CA VAL A 407 -23.91 8.53 -12.40
C VAL A 407 -25.38 8.30 -12.04
N LYS A 408 -26.30 9.15 -12.54
CA LYS A 408 -27.74 8.98 -12.35
C LYS A 408 -28.27 7.70 -13.02
N GLN A 409 -27.81 7.38 -14.23
CA GLN A 409 -28.17 6.14 -14.93
C GLN A 409 -27.69 4.90 -14.17
N LEU A 410 -26.46 4.92 -13.65
CA LEU A 410 -25.91 3.86 -12.80
C LEU A 410 -26.76 3.64 -11.54
N ARG A 411 -27.19 4.73 -10.89
CA ARG A 411 -28.07 4.64 -9.72
C ARG A 411 -29.44 4.05 -10.06
N ASN A 412 -30.09 4.57 -11.11
CA ASN A 412 -31.40 4.07 -11.52
C ASN A 412 -31.35 2.58 -11.87
N ARG A 413 -30.30 2.13 -12.57
CA ARG A 413 -30.11 0.72 -12.89
C ARG A 413 -29.90 -0.13 -11.64
N ALA A 414 -29.09 0.33 -10.68
CA ALA A 414 -28.89 -0.39 -9.42
C ALA A 414 -30.20 -0.51 -8.60
N ASP A 415 -31.05 0.52 -8.63
CA ASP A 415 -32.38 0.49 -8.00
C ASP A 415 -33.32 -0.50 -8.70
N GLU A 416 -33.29 -0.56 -10.04
CA GLU A 416 -34.05 -1.54 -10.84
C GLU A 416 -33.58 -2.98 -10.56
N ASP A 417 -32.26 -3.20 -10.56
CA ASP A 417 -31.62 -4.48 -10.27
C ASP A 417 -31.97 -4.99 -8.87
N ALA A 418 -31.97 -4.09 -7.87
CA ALA A 418 -32.38 -4.42 -6.51
C ALA A 418 -33.86 -4.82 -6.43
N ARG A 419 -34.75 -4.17 -7.19
CA ARG A 419 -36.18 -4.55 -7.26
C ARG A 419 -36.36 -5.91 -7.94
N LEU A 420 -35.64 -6.17 -9.03
CA LEU A 420 -35.66 -7.46 -9.71
C LEU A 420 -35.18 -8.59 -8.79
N LEU A 421 -34.10 -8.37 -8.05
CA LEU A 421 -33.60 -9.30 -7.05
C LEU A 421 -34.61 -9.56 -5.94
N HIS A 422 -35.24 -8.50 -5.42
CA HIS A 422 -36.26 -8.64 -4.39
C HIS A 422 -37.46 -9.46 -4.88
N MET A 423 -37.93 -9.20 -6.11
CA MET A 423 -38.99 -9.95 -6.75
C MET A 423 -38.58 -11.42 -6.99
N ALA A 424 -37.36 -11.68 -7.46
CA ALA A 424 -36.86 -13.03 -7.67
C ALA A 424 -36.82 -13.85 -6.36
N ILE A 425 -36.36 -13.23 -5.27
CA ILE A 425 -36.33 -13.86 -3.94
C ILE A 425 -37.76 -14.18 -3.47
N GLN A 426 -38.72 -13.27 -3.65
CA GLN A 426 -40.13 -13.52 -3.29
C GLN A 426 -40.76 -14.64 -4.12
N MET A 427 -40.38 -14.76 -5.39
CA MET A 427 -40.89 -15.79 -6.31
C MET A 427 -40.14 -17.12 -6.20
N GLY A 428 -39.10 -17.22 -5.35
CA GLY A 428 -38.28 -18.42 -5.19
C GLY A 428 -37.43 -18.76 -6.42
N SER A 429 -37.23 -17.83 -7.35
CA SER A 429 -36.42 -17.99 -8.55
C SER A 429 -34.96 -17.59 -8.30
N GLU A 430 -34.02 -18.21 -9.00
CA GLU A 430 -32.61 -17.80 -8.95
C GLU A 430 -32.44 -16.33 -9.40
N PRO A 431 -31.50 -15.59 -8.78
CA PRO A 431 -31.23 -14.23 -9.19
C PRO A 431 -30.72 -14.19 -10.65
N PRO A 432 -31.12 -13.19 -11.45
CA PRO A 432 -30.65 -13.09 -12.83
C PRO A 432 -29.12 -12.98 -12.87
N THR A 433 -28.48 -13.80 -13.72
CA THR A 433 -27.03 -13.91 -13.84
C THR A 433 -26.36 -12.71 -14.54
N SER A 434 -27.16 -11.83 -15.16
CA SER A 434 -26.70 -10.69 -15.98
C SER A 434 -26.72 -9.34 -15.26
N LEU A 435 -26.77 -9.31 -13.92
CA LEU A 435 -26.83 -8.05 -13.17
C LEU A 435 -25.50 -7.30 -13.22
N ARG A 436 -25.54 -6.05 -13.68
CA ARG A 436 -24.36 -5.19 -13.79
C ARG A 436 -24.10 -4.49 -12.47
N ARG A 437 -22.90 -4.66 -11.91
CA ARG A 437 -22.51 -4.11 -10.60
C ARG A 437 -21.65 -2.86 -10.71
N ASP A 438 -21.86 -2.07 -11.77
CA ASP A 438 -21.01 -0.94 -12.12
C ASP A 438 -20.96 0.12 -11.00
N LEU A 439 -22.10 0.41 -10.36
CA LEU A 439 -22.16 1.35 -9.24
C LEU A 439 -21.49 0.79 -7.97
N ASP A 440 -21.69 -0.51 -7.70
CA ASP A 440 -21.04 -1.21 -6.60
C ASP A 440 -19.51 -1.14 -6.76
N HIS A 441 -19.00 -1.42 -7.95
CA HIS A 441 -17.57 -1.34 -8.26
C HIS A 441 -17.03 0.08 -8.14
N LEU A 442 -17.80 1.11 -8.51
CA LEU A 442 -17.41 2.51 -8.31
C LEU A 442 -17.29 2.86 -6.82
N MET A 443 -18.26 2.44 -5.99
CA MET A 443 -18.23 2.68 -4.54
C MET A 443 -17.07 1.94 -3.87
N ILE A 444 -16.79 0.70 -4.28
CA ILE A 444 -15.65 -0.07 -3.80
C ILE A 444 -14.34 0.58 -4.23
N LEU A 445 -14.22 1.01 -5.50
CA LEU A 445 -13.04 1.72 -6.01
C LEU A 445 -12.73 2.96 -5.16
N ILE A 446 -13.73 3.80 -4.88
CA ILE A 446 -13.56 4.98 -4.00
C ILE A 446 -13.14 4.53 -2.60
N GLY A 447 -13.80 3.50 -2.04
CA GLY A 447 -13.47 2.97 -0.71
C GLY A 447 -12.02 2.48 -0.59
N GLU A 448 -11.56 1.66 -1.54
CA GLU A 448 -10.22 1.09 -1.53
C GLU A 448 -9.15 2.16 -1.85
N PHE A 449 -9.39 3.02 -2.84
CA PHE A 449 -8.44 4.06 -3.25
C PHE A 449 -8.15 5.07 -2.14
N TYR A 450 -9.17 5.55 -1.43
CA TYR A 450 -8.99 6.52 -0.34
C TYR A 450 -8.68 5.84 1.01
N SER A 451 -8.72 4.51 1.13
CA SER A 451 -8.47 3.82 2.40
C SER A 451 -7.10 4.10 3.02
N LYS A 452 -6.09 4.39 2.19
CA LYS A 452 -4.72 4.72 2.57
C LYS A 452 -4.32 6.05 1.93
N ASP A 453 -3.53 6.84 2.64
CA ASP A 453 -2.95 8.08 2.12
C ASP A 453 -1.44 8.09 2.38
N PRO A 454 -0.64 7.36 1.57
CA PRO A 454 0.79 7.21 1.81
C PRO A 454 1.57 8.54 1.68
N PHE A 455 1.05 9.47 0.89
CA PHE A 455 1.68 10.77 0.61
C PHE A 455 1.10 11.93 1.43
N ASN A 456 0.11 11.66 2.31
CA ASN A 456 -0.62 12.67 3.08
C ASN A 456 -1.16 13.82 2.21
N LEU A 457 -1.75 13.48 1.07
CA LEU A 457 -2.31 14.46 0.12
C LEU A 457 -3.71 14.94 0.54
N GLU A 458 -4.35 14.25 1.49
CA GLU A 458 -5.69 14.56 2.01
C GLU A 458 -6.79 14.64 0.94
N LEU A 459 -6.62 13.92 -0.17
CA LEU A 459 -7.49 13.98 -1.36
C LEU A 459 -8.96 13.60 -1.10
N ALA A 460 -9.25 12.86 -0.02
CA ALA A 460 -10.62 12.52 0.35
C ALA A 460 -11.43 13.73 0.85
N LEU A 461 -10.77 14.82 1.26
CA LEU A 461 -11.44 16.07 1.66
C LEU A 461 -12.28 16.68 0.53
N ASP A 462 -11.96 16.38 -0.73
CA ASP A 462 -12.74 16.83 -1.87
C ASP A 462 -14.16 16.25 -1.91
N PHE A 463 -14.41 15.14 -1.21
CA PHE A 463 -15.75 14.55 -1.07
C PHE A 463 -16.57 15.19 0.05
N TRP A 464 -15.98 16.06 0.86
CA TRP A 464 -16.64 16.68 1.99
C TRP A 464 -16.78 18.18 1.77
N CYS A 465 -17.97 18.74 2.04
CA CYS A 465 -18.14 20.19 2.14
C CYS A 465 -18.40 20.57 3.60
N PRO A 466 -17.67 21.56 4.17
CA PRO A 466 -18.00 22.10 5.47
C PRO A 466 -19.36 22.82 5.37
N SER A 467 -20.45 22.14 5.73
CA SER A 467 -21.79 22.75 5.78
C SER A 467 -22.02 23.54 7.08
N GLU A 468 -21.10 23.43 8.05
CA GLU A 468 -21.16 24.12 9.33
C GLU A 468 -19.78 24.70 9.65
N SER A 469 -19.74 25.97 10.01
CA SER A 469 -18.57 26.59 10.64
C SER A 469 -18.31 25.84 11.94
N LEU A 470 -17.38 24.88 11.91
CA LEU A 470 -16.81 24.25 13.10
C LEU A 470 -16.18 25.36 13.94
N GLN A 471 -16.94 25.85 14.92
CA GLN A 471 -16.46 26.80 15.92
C GLN A 471 -15.43 26.09 16.80
N HIS A 472 -14.17 26.12 16.40
CA HIS A 472 -13.06 25.89 17.31
C HIS A 472 -12.38 27.21 17.62
N THR A 473 -12.65 27.69 18.82
CA THR A 473 -11.93 28.76 19.51
C THR A 473 -10.60 28.21 20.03
N SER A 474 -9.49 28.89 19.72
CA SER A 474 -8.08 28.81 20.22
C SER A 474 -7.04 28.38 19.15
N LEU A 475 -6.40 29.35 18.46
CA LEU A 475 -5.06 29.98 18.72
C LEU A 475 -3.90 28.99 18.42
N THR A 476 -2.97 29.15 17.46
CA THR A 476 -2.22 30.32 16.96
C THR A 476 -1.40 29.94 15.71
N GLY A 477 -1.32 30.85 14.71
CA GLY A 477 -0.10 31.05 13.92
C GLY A 477 0.07 30.35 12.57
N SER A 478 -0.71 30.73 11.55
CA SER A 478 -0.17 30.83 10.17
C SER A 478 -0.96 31.85 9.37
N TYR A 479 -0.22 32.68 8.65
CA TYR A 479 -0.69 33.83 7.91
C TYR A 479 -1.28 33.36 6.58
N LEU A 480 -2.61 33.42 6.43
CA LEU A 480 -3.37 33.79 5.22
C LEU A 480 -4.85 33.45 5.47
N GLY A 481 -5.69 34.49 5.52
CA GLY A 481 -7.13 34.33 5.69
C GLY A 481 -7.78 33.74 4.44
N VAL A 482 -8.43 32.59 4.58
CA VAL A 482 -9.37 32.04 3.58
C VAL A 482 -10.65 31.57 4.28
N ALA A 483 -11.21 32.42 5.14
CA ALA A 483 -12.50 32.18 5.79
C ALA A 483 -13.62 32.92 5.05
N LEU A 484 -13.79 32.72 3.72
CA LEU A 484 -14.95 33.18 2.92
C LEU A 484 -14.96 32.72 1.44
N GLN A 485 -14.28 31.64 1.05
CA GLN A 485 -14.39 31.11 -0.33
C GLN A 485 -15.53 30.09 -0.40
N ARG A 486 -16.47 30.26 -1.35
CA ARG A 486 -17.45 29.23 -1.67
C ARG A 486 -16.70 27.95 -2.06
N PRO A 487 -17.13 26.76 -1.60
CA PRO A 487 -16.47 25.52 -1.98
C PRO A 487 -16.44 25.39 -3.51
N PRO A 488 -15.35 24.87 -4.10
CA PRO A 488 -15.26 24.63 -5.54
C PRO A 488 -16.45 23.82 -6.04
N HIS A 489 -16.92 24.10 -7.26
CA HIS A 489 -18.08 23.40 -7.85
C HIS A 489 -17.90 21.87 -7.80
N LYS A 490 -16.69 21.39 -8.13
CA LYS A 490 -16.33 19.97 -8.06
C LYS A 490 -16.56 19.38 -6.68
N GLN A 491 -16.05 20.03 -5.63
CA GLN A 491 -16.24 19.60 -4.23
C GLN A 491 -17.74 19.52 -3.86
N VAL A 492 -18.55 20.49 -4.32
CA VAL A 492 -20.00 20.46 -4.10
C VAL A 492 -20.67 19.26 -4.77
N VAL A 493 -20.27 18.93 -6.01
CA VAL A 493 -20.80 17.77 -6.74
C VAL A 493 -20.42 16.47 -6.05
N LEU A 494 -19.17 16.33 -5.60
CA LEU A 494 -18.68 15.13 -4.89
C LEU A 494 -19.40 14.94 -3.55
N SER A 495 -19.53 16.00 -2.75
CA SER A 495 -20.29 15.97 -1.49
C SER A 495 -21.77 15.65 -1.70
N LYS A 496 -22.37 16.17 -2.77
CA LYS A 496 -23.74 15.82 -3.17
C LYS A 496 -23.84 14.34 -3.56
N PHE A 497 -22.87 13.80 -4.29
CA PHE A 497 -22.81 12.38 -4.65
C PHE A 497 -22.82 11.48 -3.40
N VAL A 498 -21.96 11.75 -2.41
CA VAL A 498 -21.89 10.96 -1.17
C VAL A 498 -23.24 10.92 -0.43
N ARG A 499 -23.95 12.06 -0.38
CA ARG A 499 -25.28 12.17 0.24
C ARG A 499 -26.35 11.44 -0.57
N GLN A 500 -26.43 11.72 -1.87
CA GLN A 500 -27.44 11.14 -2.76
C GLN A 500 -27.33 9.62 -2.87
N MET A 501 -26.12 9.07 -2.79
CA MET A 501 -25.94 7.62 -2.80
C MET A 501 -26.49 6.96 -1.53
N GLY A 502 -26.48 7.65 -0.39
CA GLY A 502 -27.04 7.18 0.87
C GLY A 502 -28.56 7.35 1.00
N ASP A 503 -29.17 8.21 0.19
CA ASP A 503 -30.62 8.42 0.18
C ASP A 503 -31.34 7.19 -0.40
N LEU A 504 -32.37 6.70 0.31
CA LEU A 504 -33.19 5.53 -0.09
C LEU A 504 -32.35 4.33 -0.58
N LEU A 505 -31.28 4.02 0.15
CA LEU A 505 -30.27 3.03 -0.23
C LEU A 505 -30.86 1.60 -0.38
N PRO A 506 -30.74 0.96 -1.56
CA PRO A 506 -31.09 -0.44 -1.74
C PRO A 506 -30.20 -1.37 -0.89
N PRO A 507 -30.72 -2.53 -0.45
CA PRO A 507 -29.96 -3.47 0.38
C PRO A 507 -28.72 -4.03 -0.33
N THR A 508 -28.71 -4.09 -1.67
CA THR A 508 -27.55 -4.52 -2.46
C THR A 508 -26.39 -3.54 -2.38
N LEU A 509 -26.67 -2.23 -2.30
CA LEU A 509 -25.68 -1.17 -2.22
C LEU A 509 -25.24 -0.85 -0.78
N TYR A 510 -25.84 -1.49 0.23
CA TYR A 510 -25.53 -1.24 1.65
C TYR A 510 -24.04 -1.42 1.96
N ILE A 511 -23.47 -2.57 1.59
CA ILE A 511 -22.05 -2.88 1.85
C ILE A 511 -21.12 -1.99 1.02
N PRO A 512 -21.30 -1.85 -0.32
CA PRO A 512 -20.48 -0.93 -1.13
C PRO A 512 -20.48 0.51 -0.58
N TYR A 513 -21.64 1.02 -0.18
CA TYR A 513 -21.74 2.37 0.39
C TYR A 513 -20.98 2.52 1.70
N LEU A 514 -21.06 1.55 2.61
CA LEU A 514 -20.29 1.57 3.86
C LEU A 514 -18.78 1.48 3.62
N ARG A 515 -18.34 0.66 2.65
CA ARG A 515 -16.92 0.58 2.26
C ARG A 515 -16.42 1.89 1.65
N MET A 516 -17.24 2.54 0.83
CA MET A 516 -16.97 3.87 0.29
C MET A 516 -16.78 4.89 1.42
N LEU A 517 -17.73 4.95 2.37
CA LEU A 517 -17.63 5.85 3.53
C LEU A 517 -16.41 5.55 4.40
N LYS A 518 -16.03 4.28 4.55
CA LYS A 518 -14.84 3.86 5.31
C LYS A 518 -13.57 4.44 4.67
N GLY A 519 -13.43 4.33 3.34
CA GLY A 519 -12.32 4.94 2.60
C GLY A 519 -12.31 6.46 2.70
N LEU A 520 -13.48 7.10 2.60
CA LEU A 520 -13.61 8.56 2.71
C LEU A 520 -13.50 9.10 4.14
N ALA A 521 -13.40 8.24 5.16
CA ALA A 521 -13.19 8.62 6.56
C ALA A 521 -11.71 8.51 6.98
N ASN A 522 -10.79 8.59 6.02
CA ASN A 522 -9.35 8.61 6.22
C ASN A 522 -8.88 9.99 6.71
N GLY A 523 -8.45 10.08 7.97
CA GLY A 523 -7.96 11.32 8.56
C GLY A 523 -8.96 12.03 9.49
N PRO A 524 -8.48 12.95 10.33
CA PRO A 524 -9.27 13.51 11.44
C PRO A 524 -10.47 14.33 10.99
N GLN A 525 -10.32 15.14 9.94
CA GLN A 525 -11.41 15.99 9.41
C GLN A 525 -12.45 15.16 8.65
N CYS A 526 -12.00 14.29 7.73
CA CYS A 526 -12.83 13.32 7.01
C CYS A 526 -13.70 12.47 7.95
N ALA A 527 -13.09 11.90 9.00
CA ALA A 527 -13.81 11.12 10.00
C ALA A 527 -14.88 11.95 10.74
N GLN A 528 -14.59 13.21 11.04
CA GLN A 528 -15.56 14.11 11.66
C GLN A 528 -16.73 14.44 10.71
N TYR A 529 -16.47 14.68 9.43
CA TYR A 529 -17.53 14.91 8.45
C TYR A 529 -18.41 13.66 8.24
N CYS A 530 -17.80 12.47 8.19
CA CYS A 530 -18.53 11.22 8.12
C CYS A 530 -19.40 10.98 9.37
N LEU A 531 -18.90 11.29 10.57
CA LEU A 531 -19.70 11.27 11.81
C LEU A 531 -20.94 12.17 11.69
N CYS A 532 -20.75 13.40 11.21
CA CYS A 532 -21.84 14.37 11.05
C CYS A 532 -22.87 13.91 10.01
N LEU A 533 -22.43 13.32 8.90
CA LEU A 533 -23.32 12.73 7.89
C LEU A 533 -24.23 11.67 8.50
N LEU A 534 -23.65 10.68 9.18
CA LEU A 534 -24.38 9.57 9.81
C LEU A 534 -25.30 10.03 10.95
N ARG A 535 -24.95 11.13 11.62
CA ARG A 535 -25.83 11.78 12.62
C ARG A 535 -27.02 12.46 11.94
N ALA A 536 -26.79 13.21 10.87
CA ALA A 536 -27.86 13.89 10.13
C ALA A 536 -28.87 12.89 9.56
N ASN A 537 -28.42 11.74 9.08
CA ASN A 537 -29.27 10.65 8.57
C ASN A 537 -30.21 10.05 9.64
N GLY A 538 -29.85 10.15 10.92
CA GLY A 538 -30.64 9.64 12.04
C GLY A 538 -31.58 10.68 12.67
N ALA A 539 -31.48 11.96 12.29
CA ALA A 539 -32.38 12.99 12.79
C ALA A 539 -33.79 12.78 12.21
N PRO A 540 -34.87 12.91 13.01
CA PRO A 540 -36.22 12.83 12.47
C PRO A 540 -36.38 13.93 11.41
N LEU A 541 -36.72 13.52 10.18
CA LEU A 541 -37.01 14.47 9.09
C LEU A 541 -38.09 15.43 9.61
N ARG A 542 -37.79 16.75 9.60
CA ARG A 542 -38.70 17.79 10.08
C ARG A 542 -40.11 17.54 9.54
N GLU A 543 -41.06 17.48 10.46
CA GLU A 543 -42.50 17.43 10.27
C GLU A 543 -42.93 18.08 8.96
N ASN A 544 -43.24 17.26 7.94
CA ASN A 544 -44.22 17.59 6.91
C ASN A 544 -44.60 16.31 6.17
N LEU A 545 -45.90 15.98 6.29
CA LEU A 545 -46.68 15.02 5.51
C LEU A 545 -46.59 13.54 5.95
N GLN A 546 -47.61 13.17 6.74
CA GLN A 546 -48.25 11.86 6.89
C GLN A 546 -47.68 10.72 6.03
N GLY A 547 -46.76 9.99 6.65
CA GLY A 547 -46.23 8.70 6.20
C GLY A 547 -45.03 8.40 7.09
N ALA A 548 -44.99 7.24 7.75
CA ALA A 548 -43.83 6.82 8.53
C ALA A 548 -42.63 6.66 7.58
N ALA A 549 -41.89 7.74 7.34
CA ALA A 549 -40.65 7.68 6.62
C ALA A 549 -39.65 6.90 7.48
N ALA A 550 -39.33 5.69 7.04
CA ALA A 550 -38.35 4.84 7.70
C ALA A 550 -37.04 5.62 7.92
N SER A 551 -36.52 5.59 9.15
CA SER A 551 -35.18 6.10 9.46
C SER A 551 -34.16 5.51 8.49
N SER A 552 -33.21 6.32 8.01
CA SER A 552 -32.18 5.82 7.10
C SER A 552 -31.43 4.63 7.73
N PRO A 553 -31.28 3.50 7.00
CA PRO A 553 -30.58 2.31 7.52
C PRO A 553 -29.09 2.59 7.77
N VAL A 554 -28.55 3.67 7.20
CA VAL A 554 -27.17 4.12 7.40
C VAL A 554 -27.18 5.34 8.32
N SER A 555 -27.43 5.09 9.60
CA SER A 555 -27.43 6.08 10.68
C SER A 555 -26.91 5.47 11.98
N TRP A 556 -26.39 6.31 12.87
CA TRP A 556 -25.93 5.85 14.19
C TRP A 556 -27.05 5.24 15.02
N GLU A 557 -28.23 5.87 14.98
CA GLU A 557 -29.40 5.44 15.75
C GLU A 557 -29.85 4.04 15.32
N HIS A 558 -30.02 3.81 14.00
CA HIS A 558 -30.41 2.49 13.49
C HIS A 558 -29.38 1.41 13.84
N PHE A 559 -28.08 1.73 13.73
CA PHE A 559 -27.01 0.77 14.02
C PHE A 559 -27.00 0.35 15.49
N PHE A 560 -26.95 1.31 16.43
CA PHE A 560 -26.91 1.00 17.86
C PHE A 560 -28.21 0.34 18.34
N GLN A 561 -29.37 0.77 17.84
CA GLN A 561 -30.64 0.08 18.12
C GLN A 561 -30.62 -1.37 17.63
N SER A 562 -30.11 -1.62 16.42
CA SER A 562 -29.98 -2.97 15.89
C SER A 562 -29.06 -3.84 16.75
N LEU A 563 -27.90 -3.33 17.17
CA LEU A 563 -27.01 -4.05 18.08
C LEU A 563 -27.66 -4.36 19.44
N MET A 564 -28.41 -3.41 20.01
CA MET A 564 -29.16 -3.64 21.26
C MET A 564 -30.21 -4.75 21.09
N LEU A 565 -30.95 -4.76 19.98
CA LEU A 565 -31.92 -5.81 19.68
C LEU A 565 -31.26 -7.18 19.50
N TYR A 566 -30.11 -7.23 18.80
CA TYR A 566 -29.33 -8.47 18.69
C TYR A 566 -28.87 -8.97 20.06
N HIS A 567 -28.34 -8.08 20.90
CA HIS A 567 -27.89 -8.43 22.25
C HIS A 567 -29.04 -8.95 23.11
N GLU A 568 -30.21 -8.31 23.10
CA GLU A 568 -31.39 -8.76 23.84
C GLU A 568 -31.88 -10.14 23.38
N ASN A 569 -31.96 -10.36 22.06
CA ASN A 569 -32.46 -11.61 21.50
C ASN A 569 -31.49 -12.77 21.79
N LEU A 570 -30.19 -12.58 21.53
CA LEU A 570 -29.17 -13.59 21.76
C LEU A 570 -29.02 -13.95 23.25
N ARG A 571 -29.30 -12.99 24.16
CA ARG A 571 -29.23 -13.23 25.61
C ARG A 571 -30.42 -14.02 26.14
N ARG A 572 -31.63 -13.79 25.59
CA ARG A 572 -32.84 -14.56 25.94
C ARG A 572 -32.76 -16.04 25.55
N ASP A 573 -31.89 -16.35 24.61
CA ASP A 573 -31.71 -17.70 24.06
C ASP A 573 -30.59 -18.52 24.75
N LEU A 574 -29.88 -17.97 25.76
CA LEU A 574 -29.00 -18.77 26.63
C LEU A 574 -29.85 -19.72 27.50
N PRO A 575 -29.55 -21.03 27.55
CA PRO A 575 -30.36 -21.97 28.31
C PRO A 575 -30.31 -21.63 29.80
N SER A 576 -31.43 -21.11 30.32
CA SER A 576 -31.69 -21.09 31.77
C SER A 576 -31.78 -22.54 32.26
N ALA A 577 -31.12 -22.85 33.37
CA ALA A 577 -31.07 -24.20 33.93
C ALA A 577 -32.44 -24.79 34.34
N ASP A 578 -33.53 -24.01 34.31
CA ASP A 578 -34.81 -24.37 34.94
C ASP A 578 -36.01 -24.59 34.01
N THR A 579 -35.88 -24.55 32.68
CA THR A 579 -37.07 -24.67 31.79
C THR A 579 -36.89 -25.63 30.63
N ALA A 580 -37.16 -26.92 30.87
CA ALA A 580 -37.06 -28.00 29.90
C ALA A 580 -38.36 -28.32 29.12
N GLN A 581 -39.35 -27.40 29.01
CA GLN A 581 -40.68 -27.78 28.49
C GLN A 581 -41.40 -26.85 27.49
N TYR A 582 -40.74 -25.85 26.90
CA TYR A 582 -41.37 -25.12 25.77
C TYR A 582 -40.57 -25.29 24.48
N ARG A 583 -41.25 -25.77 23.44
CA ARG A 583 -40.72 -25.81 22.06
C ARG A 583 -40.45 -24.36 21.62
N HIS A 584 -39.17 -23.97 21.65
CA HIS A 584 -38.73 -22.69 21.12
C HIS A 584 -38.92 -22.66 19.59
N PRO A 585 -39.20 -21.49 18.99
CA PRO A 585 -39.03 -21.30 17.55
C PRO A 585 -37.57 -21.59 17.16
N PRO A 586 -37.28 -21.97 15.91
CA PRO A 586 -35.91 -22.20 15.47
C PRO A 586 -35.05 -20.94 15.68
N LEU A 587 -33.81 -21.15 16.11
CA LEU A 587 -32.76 -20.14 16.28
C LEU A 587 -32.77 -19.18 15.07
N ARG A 588 -33.13 -17.91 15.26
CA ARG A 588 -32.79 -16.87 14.27
C ARG A 588 -31.33 -16.52 14.47
N GLY A 589 -30.43 -17.37 13.96
CA GLY A 589 -29.02 -17.03 13.81
C GLY A 589 -28.86 -15.81 12.91
N ILE A 590 -27.81 -15.02 13.15
CA ILE A 590 -27.43 -13.90 12.27
C ILE A 590 -27.18 -14.48 10.88
N THR A 591 -27.91 -13.99 9.88
CA THR A 591 -27.72 -14.44 8.49
C THR A 591 -26.38 -13.93 7.93
N GLN A 592 -25.82 -14.59 6.92
CA GLN A 592 -24.55 -14.14 6.32
C GLN A 592 -24.61 -12.68 5.83
N ARG A 593 -25.74 -12.26 5.24
CA ARG A 593 -25.93 -10.88 4.78
C ARG A 593 -25.95 -9.87 5.94
N GLU A 594 -26.59 -10.21 7.05
CA GLU A 594 -26.58 -9.38 8.26
C GLU A 594 -25.17 -9.33 8.87
N LEU A 595 -24.47 -10.46 8.90
CA LEU A 595 -23.08 -10.54 9.36
C LEU A 595 -22.15 -9.62 8.54
N ASP A 596 -22.23 -9.70 7.21
CA ASP A 596 -21.42 -8.87 6.31
C ASP A 596 -21.74 -7.37 6.46
N GLY A 597 -23.03 -7.04 6.64
CA GLY A 597 -23.49 -5.68 6.90
C GLY A 597 -23.03 -5.11 8.24
N LEU A 598 -23.18 -5.88 9.32
CA LEU A 598 -22.72 -5.50 10.67
C LEU A 598 -21.19 -5.33 10.70
N THR A 599 -20.46 -6.26 10.07
CA THR A 599 -19.00 -6.19 9.94
C THR A 599 -18.58 -4.92 9.21
N SER A 600 -19.21 -4.61 8.06
CA SER A 600 -18.88 -3.41 7.28
C SER A 600 -19.13 -2.12 8.07
N PHE A 601 -20.21 -2.06 8.85
CA PHE A 601 -20.51 -0.90 9.68
C PHE A 601 -19.55 -0.77 10.88
N LEU A 602 -19.20 -1.88 11.53
CA LEU A 602 -18.20 -1.91 12.62
C LEU A 602 -16.82 -1.44 12.11
N GLN A 603 -16.43 -1.82 10.90
CA GLN A 603 -15.19 -1.33 10.29
C GLN A 603 -15.23 0.19 10.01
N LEU A 604 -16.36 0.72 9.55
CA LEU A 604 -16.56 2.16 9.38
C LEU A 604 -16.47 2.89 10.74
N LEU A 605 -17.18 2.39 11.76
CA LEU A 605 -17.13 2.94 13.12
C LEU A 605 -15.69 2.93 13.68
N THR A 606 -14.98 1.81 13.53
CA THR A 606 -13.59 1.64 13.97
C THR A 606 -12.66 2.66 13.29
N THR A 607 -12.88 2.93 12.00
CA THR A 607 -12.11 3.92 11.23
C THR A 607 -12.37 5.33 11.75
N ILE A 608 -13.65 5.73 11.90
CA ILE A 608 -14.04 7.06 12.40
C ILE A 608 -13.47 7.34 13.80
N VAL A 609 -13.62 6.36 14.71
CA VAL A 609 -13.17 6.46 16.11
C VAL A 609 -11.65 6.42 16.24
N THR A 610 -10.96 5.78 15.29
CA THR A 610 -9.50 5.78 15.20
C THR A 610 -8.96 7.16 14.83
N TRP A 611 -9.55 7.81 13.83
CA TRP A 611 -9.03 9.06 13.28
C TRP A 611 -9.52 10.32 14.01
N SER A 612 -10.74 10.34 14.57
CA SER A 612 -11.28 11.51 15.28
C SER A 612 -11.50 11.22 16.77
N GLU A 613 -10.70 11.86 17.62
CA GLU A 613 -10.89 11.82 19.07
C GLU A 613 -12.23 12.46 19.50
N SER A 614 -12.63 13.54 18.84
CA SER A 614 -13.93 14.19 19.08
C SER A 614 -15.09 13.24 18.80
N ALA A 615 -15.03 12.51 17.68
CA ALA A 615 -16.02 11.49 17.33
C ALA A 615 -16.04 10.36 18.37
N ARG A 616 -14.86 9.85 18.74
CA ARG A 616 -14.67 8.80 19.75
C ARG A 616 -15.33 9.16 21.08
N LEU A 617 -15.01 10.33 21.63
CA LEU A 617 -15.56 10.77 22.91
C LEU A 617 -17.06 11.06 22.83
N THR A 618 -17.55 11.61 21.72
CA THR A 618 -18.98 11.88 21.53
C THR A 618 -19.79 10.59 21.49
N LEU A 619 -19.30 9.57 20.78
CA LEU A 619 -19.94 8.26 20.71
C LEU A 619 -19.86 7.52 22.05
N TYR A 620 -18.71 7.55 22.71
CA TYR A 620 -18.49 6.91 24.02
C TYR A 620 -19.41 7.47 25.10
N LYS A 621 -19.56 8.81 25.17
CA LYS A 621 -20.37 9.49 26.19
C LYS A 621 -21.88 9.50 25.89
N HIS A 622 -22.32 8.85 24.80
CA HIS A 622 -23.74 8.82 24.46
C HIS A 622 -24.54 8.00 25.49
N PRO A 623 -25.53 8.60 26.18
CA PRO A 623 -26.15 8.00 27.36
C PRO A 623 -26.98 6.75 27.06
N GLN A 624 -27.53 6.64 25.84
CA GLN A 624 -28.39 5.52 25.45
C GLN A 624 -27.65 4.38 24.76
N TRP A 625 -26.55 4.66 24.08
CA TRP A 625 -25.89 3.65 23.24
C TRP A 625 -24.91 2.79 24.04
N THR A 626 -24.29 3.37 25.08
CA THR A 626 -23.30 2.70 25.95
C THR A 626 -22.39 1.71 25.20
N PRO A 627 -21.65 2.16 24.14
CA PRO A 627 -21.08 1.25 23.14
C PRO A 627 -20.19 0.16 23.73
N VAL A 628 -19.37 0.51 24.73
CA VAL A 628 -18.45 -0.44 25.39
C VAL A 628 -19.19 -1.60 26.05
N VAL A 629 -20.24 -1.30 26.82
CA VAL A 629 -21.01 -2.33 27.55
C VAL A 629 -21.76 -3.22 26.55
N LEU A 630 -22.34 -2.61 25.52
CA LEU A 630 -23.07 -3.34 24.49
C LEU A 630 -22.16 -4.29 23.70
N MET A 631 -21.00 -3.82 23.25
CA MET A 631 -20.03 -4.63 22.49
C MET A 631 -19.44 -5.76 23.33
N LEU A 632 -19.08 -5.50 24.60
CA LEU A 632 -18.63 -6.55 25.52
C LEU A 632 -19.72 -7.57 25.82
N GLY A 633 -20.98 -7.13 25.98
CA GLY A 633 -22.14 -8.02 26.15
C GLY A 633 -22.36 -8.93 24.94
N LEU A 634 -22.25 -8.37 23.73
CA LEU A 634 -22.31 -9.15 22.48
C LEU A 634 -21.14 -10.13 22.32
N ALA A 635 -19.93 -9.74 22.75
CA ALA A 635 -18.76 -10.62 22.73
C ALA A 635 -18.93 -11.86 23.64
N GLN A 636 -19.75 -11.78 24.70
CA GLN A 636 -20.11 -12.93 25.54
C GLN A 636 -21.16 -13.85 24.90
N CYS A 637 -21.91 -13.38 23.90
CA CYS A 637 -22.89 -14.20 23.20
C CYS A 637 -22.20 -15.18 22.22
N SER A 638 -22.93 -16.24 21.84
CA SER A 638 -22.49 -17.21 20.82
C SER A 638 -22.66 -16.65 19.40
N ILE A 639 -21.83 -15.68 19.03
CA ILE A 639 -21.77 -15.08 17.68
C ILE A 639 -20.51 -15.53 16.92
N PRO A 640 -20.48 -15.44 15.58
CA PRO A 640 -19.32 -15.84 14.78
C PRO A 640 -18.02 -15.13 15.20
N PRO A 641 -16.86 -15.82 15.21
CA PRO A 641 -15.58 -15.24 15.63
C PRO A 641 -15.19 -13.96 14.89
N VAL A 642 -15.51 -13.87 13.59
CA VAL A 642 -15.25 -12.67 12.77
C VAL A 642 -15.97 -11.45 13.33
N LEU A 643 -17.24 -11.60 13.75
CA LEU A 643 -17.99 -10.49 14.34
C LEU A 643 -17.43 -10.11 15.71
N LYS A 644 -17.01 -11.09 16.53
CA LYS A 644 -16.34 -10.82 17.81
C LYS A 644 -15.04 -10.05 17.59
N ALA A 645 -14.24 -10.44 16.60
CA ALA A 645 -13.00 -9.77 16.26
C ALA A 645 -13.24 -8.29 15.92
N GLU A 646 -14.24 -7.99 15.10
CA GLU A 646 -14.60 -6.62 14.73
C GLU A 646 -15.12 -5.79 15.93
N LEU A 647 -15.86 -6.42 16.86
CA LEU A 647 -16.26 -5.77 18.12
C LEU A 647 -15.03 -5.42 18.97
N LEU A 648 -14.05 -6.34 19.09
CA LEU A 648 -12.82 -6.10 19.83
C LEU A 648 -11.93 -5.03 19.18
N HIS A 649 -11.83 -4.99 17.84
CA HIS A 649 -11.14 -3.92 17.12
C HIS A 649 -11.80 -2.56 17.35
N CYS A 650 -13.13 -2.52 17.38
CA CYS A 650 -13.86 -1.30 17.69
C CYS A 650 -13.60 -0.83 19.13
N LEU A 651 -13.62 -1.74 20.09
CA LEU A 651 -13.25 -1.48 21.49
C LEU A 651 -11.80 -0.98 21.61
N ALA A 652 -10.86 -1.55 20.85
CA ALA A 652 -9.48 -1.09 20.80
C ALA A 652 -9.41 0.36 20.29
N ALA A 653 -10.16 0.70 19.23
CA ALA A 653 -10.23 2.08 18.73
C ALA A 653 -10.79 3.06 19.77
N PHE A 654 -11.82 2.66 20.55
CA PHE A 654 -12.32 3.46 21.68
C PHE A 654 -11.26 3.61 22.79
N GLY A 655 -10.47 2.56 23.05
CA GLY A 655 -9.39 2.54 24.04
C GLY A 655 -8.21 3.46 23.71
N LYS A 656 -8.14 4.08 22.53
CA LYS A 656 -7.08 5.05 22.19
C LYS A 656 -7.09 6.31 23.06
N SER A 657 -8.24 6.68 23.65
CA SER A 657 -8.30 7.75 24.66
C SER A 657 -8.02 7.17 26.06
N PRO A 658 -7.11 7.76 26.85
CA PRO A 658 -6.66 7.18 28.14
C PRO A 658 -7.78 7.05 29.17
N GLU A 659 -8.70 8.03 29.23
CA GLU A 659 -9.88 7.97 30.11
C GLU A 659 -10.78 6.77 29.78
N VAL A 660 -10.96 6.49 28.48
CA VAL A 660 -11.76 5.37 27.99
C VAL A 660 -11.04 4.05 28.25
N ALA A 661 -9.72 4.00 28.04
CA ALA A 661 -8.88 2.82 28.31
C ALA A 661 -8.98 2.35 29.77
N ALA A 662 -8.89 3.28 30.72
CA ALA A 662 -8.99 2.96 32.15
C ALA A 662 -10.35 2.35 32.53
N SER A 663 -11.45 2.91 31.98
CA SER A 663 -12.81 2.39 32.15
C SER A 663 -13.00 1.04 31.45
N LEU A 664 -12.42 0.89 30.26
CA LEU A 664 -12.51 -0.32 29.44
C LEU A 664 -11.81 -1.51 30.11
N TRP A 665 -10.68 -1.31 30.79
CA TRP A 665 -10.05 -2.35 31.63
C TRP A 665 -11.00 -2.90 32.69
N GLN A 666 -11.68 -2.03 33.43
CA GLN A 666 -12.63 -2.44 34.47
C GLN A 666 -13.84 -3.16 33.85
N SER A 667 -14.31 -2.67 32.71
CA SER A 667 -15.42 -3.30 31.97
C SER A 667 -15.04 -4.68 31.43
N LEU A 668 -13.82 -4.84 30.92
CA LEU A 668 -13.28 -6.10 30.42
C LEU A 668 -13.11 -7.13 31.55
N GLU A 669 -12.58 -6.70 32.69
CA GLU A 669 -12.44 -7.54 33.88
C GLU A 669 -13.82 -7.94 34.43
N TYR A 670 -14.80 -7.03 34.47
CA TYR A 670 -16.16 -7.38 34.88
C TYR A 670 -16.83 -8.34 33.90
N ALA A 671 -16.61 -8.15 32.61
CA ALA A 671 -17.15 -9.00 31.56
C ALA A 671 -16.54 -10.41 31.53
N GLN A 672 -15.37 -10.63 32.16
CA GLN A 672 -14.69 -11.93 32.19
C GLN A 672 -14.56 -12.55 30.78
N VAL A 673 -14.31 -11.71 29.75
CA VAL A 673 -14.09 -12.17 28.37
C VAL A 673 -12.90 -13.14 28.33
N LEU A 674 -11.83 -12.76 29.04
CA LEU A 674 -10.86 -13.70 29.56
C LEU A 674 -11.28 -14.09 30.98
N GLN A 675 -11.36 -15.38 31.27
CA GLN A 675 -11.73 -15.86 32.59
C GLN A 675 -10.56 -15.67 33.58
N THR A 676 -10.58 -14.57 34.33
CA THR A 676 -9.53 -14.24 35.31
C THR A 676 -9.87 -14.73 36.72
N VAL A 677 -11.15 -14.98 36.99
CA VAL A 677 -11.64 -15.50 38.27
C VAL A 677 -12.27 -16.87 38.05
N ARG A 678 -11.80 -17.89 38.77
CA ARG A 678 -12.35 -19.25 38.72
C ARG A 678 -13.24 -19.47 39.94
N ALA A 679 -14.53 -19.76 39.73
CA ALA A 679 -15.40 -20.19 40.82
C ALA A 679 -15.16 -21.69 41.14
N PRO A 680 -15.17 -22.10 42.41
CA PRO A 680 -15.02 -23.51 42.78
C PRO A 680 -16.17 -24.34 42.20
N GLY A 681 -15.84 -25.33 41.36
CA GLY A 681 -16.80 -26.24 40.73
C GLY A 681 -17.19 -25.89 39.27
N GLN A 682 -16.74 -24.76 38.71
CA GLN A 682 -16.89 -24.50 37.28
C GLN A 682 -15.95 -25.40 36.46
N ARG A 683 -16.46 -25.99 35.37
CA ARG A 683 -15.62 -26.69 34.37
C ARG A 683 -14.60 -25.71 33.81
N ALA A 684 -13.37 -26.19 33.60
CA ALA A 684 -12.40 -25.49 32.76
C ALA A 684 -13.00 -25.39 31.36
N GLY A 685 -13.39 -24.19 30.93
CA GLY A 685 -13.88 -24.00 29.58
C GLY A 685 -14.96 -22.92 29.41
N ALA A 686 -14.64 -21.66 29.67
CA ALA A 686 -15.41 -20.52 29.16
C ALA A 686 -14.48 -19.35 28.79
N GLY A 687 -14.95 -18.47 27.90
CA GLY A 687 -14.23 -17.28 27.46
C GLY A 687 -13.28 -17.53 26.28
N ILE A 688 -12.49 -16.52 25.96
CA ILE A 688 -11.69 -16.46 24.73
C ILE A 688 -10.68 -17.62 24.58
N GLU A 689 -10.21 -18.21 25.68
CA GLU A 689 -9.30 -19.36 25.65
C GLU A 689 -9.95 -20.61 25.05
N VAL A 690 -11.23 -20.83 25.29
CA VAL A 690 -11.98 -21.93 24.66
C VAL A 690 -12.22 -21.63 23.20
N GLU A 691 -12.58 -20.39 22.87
CA GLU A 691 -12.82 -19.99 21.49
C GLU A 691 -11.56 -20.16 20.64
N LEU A 692 -10.40 -19.82 21.19
CA LEU A 692 -9.10 -20.09 20.57
C LEU A 692 -8.88 -21.59 20.34
N ASN A 693 -9.05 -22.42 21.38
CA ASN A 693 -8.67 -23.84 21.32
C ASN A 693 -9.69 -24.73 20.60
N GLU A 694 -10.98 -24.41 20.65
CA GLU A 694 -12.05 -25.23 20.07
C GLU A 694 -12.58 -24.66 18.75
N ILE A 695 -12.74 -23.34 18.64
CA ILE A 695 -13.37 -22.71 17.46
C ILE A 695 -12.31 -22.31 16.44
N GLU A 696 -11.42 -21.37 16.78
CA GLU A 696 -10.39 -20.86 15.86
C GLU A 696 -9.42 -21.95 15.41
N SER A 697 -8.95 -22.79 16.34
CA SER A 697 -8.05 -23.90 16.02
C SER A 697 -8.70 -24.96 15.10
N SER A 698 -10.04 -25.11 15.13
CA SER A 698 -10.76 -26.00 14.21
C SER A 698 -10.94 -25.40 12.81
N CYS A 699 -11.06 -24.08 12.73
CA CYS A 699 -11.17 -23.33 11.48
C CYS A 699 -9.81 -23.05 10.84
N GLU A 700 -8.71 -23.23 11.58
CA GLU A 700 -7.34 -22.87 11.20
C GLU A 700 -7.17 -21.37 10.85
N GLU A 701 -8.01 -20.52 11.43
CA GLU A 701 -8.04 -19.06 11.26
C GLU A 701 -8.19 -18.40 12.64
N TYR A 702 -7.43 -17.32 12.92
CA TYR A 702 -7.29 -16.73 14.27
C TYR A 702 -7.67 -15.23 14.36
N PRO A 703 -8.80 -14.77 13.79
CA PRO A 703 -9.17 -13.35 13.79
C PRO A 703 -9.50 -12.80 15.19
N LEU A 704 -10.17 -13.59 16.05
CA LEU A 704 -10.58 -13.18 17.39
C LEU A 704 -9.36 -13.04 18.32
N THR A 705 -8.45 -14.02 18.29
CA THR A 705 -7.22 -13.95 19.09
C THR A 705 -6.37 -12.74 18.72
N ARG A 706 -6.23 -12.44 17.42
CA ARG A 706 -5.51 -11.25 16.95
C ARG A 706 -6.18 -9.94 17.37
N ALA A 707 -7.50 -9.87 17.25
CA ALA A 707 -8.25 -8.69 17.68
C ALA A 707 -8.15 -8.45 19.20
N PHE A 708 -8.15 -9.52 19.99
CA PHE A 708 -7.92 -9.42 21.44
C PHE A 708 -6.50 -8.95 21.76
N CYS A 709 -5.48 -9.48 21.08
CA CYS A 709 -4.10 -9.00 21.24
C CYS A 709 -3.98 -7.51 20.91
N ASN A 710 -4.62 -7.04 19.83
CA ASN A 710 -4.67 -5.61 19.48
C ASN A 710 -5.37 -4.76 20.55
N LEU A 711 -6.49 -5.23 21.10
CA LEU A 711 -7.17 -4.57 22.22
C LEU A 711 -6.23 -4.43 23.44
N ILE A 712 -5.57 -5.52 23.84
CA ILE A 712 -4.63 -5.50 24.97
C ILE A 712 -3.44 -4.58 24.66
N SER A 713 -2.88 -4.65 23.45
CA SER A 713 -1.80 -3.79 22.98
C SER A 713 -2.15 -2.30 23.11
N THR A 714 -3.33 -1.92 22.64
CA THR A 714 -3.83 -0.52 22.72
C THR A 714 -4.06 -0.11 24.18
N LEU A 715 -4.66 -0.98 24.99
CA LEU A 715 -4.97 -0.68 26.39
C LEU A 715 -3.72 -0.54 27.26
N VAL A 716 -2.72 -1.40 27.07
CA VAL A 716 -1.43 -1.33 27.76
C VAL A 716 -0.71 -0.01 27.45
N GLU A 717 -0.69 0.40 26.18
CA GLU A 717 -0.04 1.64 25.74
C GLU A 717 -0.70 2.89 26.35
N ARG A 718 -2.02 2.87 26.55
CA ARG A 718 -2.79 4.05 26.95
C ARG A 718 -3.05 4.14 28.45
N ALA A 719 -3.22 3.02 29.14
CA ALA A 719 -3.45 2.97 30.58
C ALA A 719 -3.08 1.61 31.16
N LEU A 720 -1.92 1.51 31.83
CA LEU A 720 -1.53 0.27 32.52
C LEU A 720 -2.31 0.11 33.85
N PRO A 721 -3.10 -0.96 34.04
CA PRO A 721 -4.02 -1.04 35.17
C PRO A 721 -3.38 -1.72 36.39
N VAL A 722 -2.82 -0.94 37.31
CA VAL A 722 -2.13 -1.46 38.51
C VAL A 722 -3.07 -2.21 39.46
N ASN A 723 -4.30 -1.72 39.61
CA ASN A 723 -5.30 -2.25 40.56
C ASN A 723 -6.40 -3.08 39.87
N LEU A 724 -6.10 -3.72 38.73
CA LEU A 724 -7.08 -4.52 38.01
C LEU A 724 -7.46 -5.79 38.79
N GLY A 725 -8.75 -6.04 38.98
CA GLY A 725 -9.23 -7.24 39.67
C GLY A 725 -9.18 -7.16 41.21
N VAL A 726 -8.87 -5.99 41.79
CA VAL A 726 -8.89 -5.78 43.25
C VAL A 726 -10.21 -6.25 43.85
N GLY A 727 -10.12 -7.05 44.92
CA GLY A 727 -11.28 -7.61 45.63
C GLY A 727 -11.78 -8.94 45.06
N LEU A 728 -11.44 -9.28 43.81
CA LEU A 728 -11.81 -10.56 43.17
C LEU A 728 -10.62 -11.51 43.05
N ARG A 729 -9.43 -10.98 42.75
CA ARG A 729 -8.16 -11.71 42.61
C ARG A 729 -6.98 -10.83 42.99
N ALA A 730 -5.77 -11.38 42.94
CA ALA A 730 -4.55 -10.58 43.11
C ALA A 730 -4.50 -9.49 42.03
N PRO A 731 -4.25 -8.22 42.42
CA PRO A 731 -4.32 -7.10 41.50
C PRO A 731 -3.24 -7.15 40.44
N GLY A 732 -3.59 -6.78 39.21
CA GLY A 732 -2.64 -6.59 38.11
C GLY A 732 -2.99 -7.34 36.83
N LEU A 733 -2.04 -7.36 35.89
CA LEU A 733 -2.24 -7.84 34.52
C LEU A 733 -1.89 -9.33 34.31
N GLN A 734 -1.39 -10.02 35.33
CA GLN A 734 -0.80 -11.36 35.19
C GLN A 734 -1.67 -12.38 34.43
N PRO A 735 -3.00 -12.52 34.65
CA PRO A 735 -3.81 -13.48 33.91
C PRO A 735 -3.85 -13.25 32.39
N TYR A 736 -3.83 -11.98 31.96
CA TYR A 736 -3.76 -11.63 30.54
C TYR A 736 -2.38 -11.94 29.97
N LEU A 737 -1.33 -11.70 30.76
CA LEU A 737 0.04 -12.03 30.37
C LEU A 737 0.24 -13.55 30.24
N ASP A 738 -0.31 -14.33 31.18
CA ASP A 738 -0.28 -15.79 31.14
C ASP A 738 -1.03 -16.32 29.92
N PHE A 739 -2.22 -15.79 29.61
CA PHE A 739 -2.94 -16.14 28.39
C PHE A 739 -2.12 -15.85 27.11
N LEU A 740 -1.57 -14.64 26.99
CA LEU A 740 -0.77 -14.25 25.82
C LEU A 740 0.51 -15.09 25.69
N ARG A 741 1.20 -15.38 26.79
CA ARG A 741 2.42 -16.19 26.80
C ARG A 741 2.12 -17.66 26.55
N ASP A 742 1.30 -18.28 27.41
CA ASP A 742 1.17 -19.72 27.49
C ASP A 742 0.13 -20.28 26.52
N SER A 743 -0.99 -19.56 26.33
CA SER A 743 -2.07 -20.01 25.46
C SER A 743 -1.90 -19.50 24.03
N VAL A 744 -1.34 -18.30 23.80
CA VAL A 744 -1.17 -17.76 22.43
C VAL A 744 0.24 -17.97 21.89
N PHE A 745 1.28 -17.38 22.49
CA PHE A 745 2.63 -17.32 21.93
C PHE A 745 3.36 -18.67 21.94
N LEU A 746 3.43 -19.38 23.06
CA LEU A 746 4.14 -20.67 23.09
C LEU A 746 3.57 -21.71 22.12
N PRO A 747 2.23 -21.84 21.96
CA PRO A 747 1.66 -22.83 21.05
C PRO A 747 1.51 -22.35 19.59
N PHE A 748 1.66 -21.05 19.28
CA PHE A 748 1.46 -20.54 17.91
C PHE A 748 2.25 -21.32 16.84
N PRO A 749 3.53 -21.72 17.04
CA PRO A 749 4.28 -22.42 15.99
C PRO A 749 3.73 -23.82 15.70
N THR A 750 3.01 -24.42 16.66
CA THR A 750 2.46 -25.78 16.56
C THR A 750 1.04 -25.83 16.04
N ARG A 751 0.39 -24.67 15.89
CA ARG A 751 -0.99 -24.56 15.39
C ARG A 751 -1.04 -24.72 13.88
N ALA A 752 -2.18 -25.22 13.39
CA ALA A 752 -2.49 -25.26 11.97
C ALA A 752 -3.03 -23.89 11.52
N TYR A 753 -2.62 -23.46 10.33
CA TYR A 753 -3.01 -22.19 9.73
C TYR A 753 -3.44 -22.43 8.29
N ARG A 754 -4.66 -22.00 7.97
CA ARG A 754 -5.17 -22.04 6.60
C ARG A 754 -4.35 -21.16 5.67
N ARG A 755 -3.94 -19.99 6.18
CA ARG A 755 -3.09 -19.02 5.49
C ARG A 755 -1.74 -18.90 6.19
N ALA A 756 -0.67 -19.26 5.49
CA ALA A 756 0.69 -19.24 6.05
C ALA A 756 1.12 -17.86 6.62
N ALA A 757 0.62 -16.75 6.06
CA ALA A 757 0.89 -15.40 6.59
C ALA A 757 0.28 -15.16 7.98
N GLU A 758 -0.86 -15.79 8.29
CA GLU A 758 -1.55 -15.57 9.57
C GLU A 758 -0.74 -16.06 10.77
N LYS A 759 0.08 -17.12 10.58
CA LYS A 759 1.05 -17.59 11.58
C LYS A 759 1.86 -16.43 12.15
N TRP A 760 2.37 -15.58 11.26
CA TRP A 760 3.24 -14.46 11.60
C TRP A 760 2.47 -13.27 12.15
N GLU A 761 1.25 -13.03 11.67
CA GLU A 761 0.37 -11.97 12.18
C GLU A 761 -0.07 -12.24 13.63
N VAL A 762 -0.28 -13.51 14.01
CA VAL A 762 -0.53 -13.89 15.41
C VAL A 762 0.71 -13.61 16.28
N ALA A 763 1.89 -13.99 15.79
CA ALA A 763 3.15 -13.76 16.51
C ALA A 763 3.42 -12.26 16.70
N GLU A 764 3.25 -11.45 15.66
CA GLU A 764 3.39 -9.99 15.71
C GLU A 764 2.46 -9.39 16.77
N ALA A 765 1.17 -9.74 16.74
CA ALA A 765 0.18 -9.16 17.63
C ALA A 765 0.52 -9.39 19.12
N VAL A 766 1.10 -10.54 19.48
CA VAL A 766 1.55 -10.81 20.86
C VAL A 766 2.88 -10.12 21.17
N LEU A 767 3.84 -10.16 20.24
CA LEU A 767 5.14 -9.52 20.41
C LEU A 767 5.04 -8.01 20.56
N GLU A 768 4.07 -7.37 19.91
CA GLU A 768 3.78 -5.94 20.08
C GLU A 768 3.40 -5.62 21.53
N VAL A 769 2.54 -6.44 22.16
CA VAL A 769 2.18 -6.29 23.58
C VAL A 769 3.42 -6.45 24.47
N PHE A 770 4.22 -7.49 24.23
CA PHE A 770 5.43 -7.74 25.02
C PHE A 770 6.45 -6.61 24.88
N HIS A 771 6.62 -6.08 23.67
CA HIS A 771 7.49 -4.94 23.40
C HIS A 771 7.06 -3.71 24.19
N LYS A 772 5.78 -3.33 24.14
CA LYS A 772 5.23 -2.19 24.89
C LYS A 772 5.42 -2.33 26.40
N LEU A 773 5.15 -3.53 26.94
CA LEU A 773 5.33 -3.82 28.37
C LEU A 773 6.80 -3.76 28.82
N LEU A 774 7.74 -4.12 27.95
CA LEU A 774 9.18 -4.06 28.23
C LEU A 774 9.76 -2.66 28.05
N GLN A 775 9.30 -1.93 27.04
CA GLN A 775 9.78 -0.58 26.71
C GLN A 775 9.56 0.40 27.87
N ASP A 776 8.43 0.28 28.57
CA ASP A 776 8.07 1.18 29.68
C ASP A 776 8.55 0.67 31.05
N TYR A 777 9.13 -0.53 31.13
CA TYR A 777 9.54 -1.13 32.39
C TYR A 777 10.94 -0.69 32.82
N LYS A 778 11.05 -0.21 34.06
CA LYS A 778 12.33 0.13 34.71
C LYS A 778 12.48 -0.68 36.00
N PRO A 779 13.41 -1.65 36.07
CA PRO A 779 13.59 -2.49 37.25
C PRO A 779 13.78 -1.67 38.52
N GLN A 780 12.97 -1.94 39.55
CA GLN A 780 13.10 -1.35 40.87
C GLN A 780 13.55 -2.40 41.90
N PRO A 781 14.29 -2.03 42.97
CA PRO A 781 14.68 -2.98 44.02
C PRO A 781 13.48 -3.71 44.66
N ALA A 782 12.33 -3.03 44.78
CA ALA A 782 11.10 -3.63 45.31
C ALA A 782 10.56 -4.79 44.44
N ASP A 783 10.84 -4.79 43.14
CA ASP A 783 10.41 -5.85 42.22
C ASP A 783 11.05 -7.21 42.55
N PHE A 784 12.17 -7.22 43.27
CA PHE A 784 12.89 -8.43 43.68
C PHE A 784 12.52 -8.91 45.09
N LEU A 785 11.65 -8.19 45.82
CA LEU A 785 11.22 -8.55 47.17
C LEU A 785 9.85 -9.23 47.17
N THR A 786 9.64 -10.30 47.94
CA THR A 786 8.31 -10.94 48.04
C THR A 786 7.36 -10.08 48.87
N GLU A 787 6.40 -9.43 48.22
CA GLU A 787 5.31 -8.72 48.87
C GLU A 787 4.06 -9.62 48.96
N THR A 788 3.18 -9.38 49.94
CA THR A 788 1.93 -10.13 50.12
C THR A 788 0.73 -9.19 50.15
N VAL A 789 -0.34 -9.55 49.44
CA VAL A 789 -1.64 -8.86 49.42
C VAL A 789 -2.65 -9.69 50.19
N VAL A 790 -3.52 -9.03 50.98
CA VAL A 790 -4.62 -9.70 51.70
C VAL A 790 -5.82 -9.80 50.77
N LEU A 791 -6.27 -11.03 50.49
CA LEU A 791 -7.52 -11.32 49.76
C LEU A 791 -8.40 -12.19 50.65
N GLN A 792 -9.64 -11.74 50.90
CA GLN A 792 -10.64 -12.47 51.71
C GLN A 792 -10.12 -12.95 53.09
N GLY A 793 -9.12 -12.27 53.66
CA GLY A 793 -8.51 -12.61 54.95
C GLY A 793 -7.25 -13.48 54.87
N GLU A 794 -6.85 -13.96 53.70
CA GLU A 794 -5.62 -14.73 53.46
C GLU A 794 -4.52 -13.89 52.83
N GLN A 795 -3.26 -14.11 53.22
CA GLN A 795 -2.09 -13.45 52.62
C GLN A 795 -1.61 -14.23 51.40
N ILE A 796 -1.73 -13.62 50.22
CA ILE A 796 -1.33 -14.19 48.93
C ILE A 796 -0.16 -13.35 48.38
N PRO A 797 0.84 -13.93 47.71
CA PRO A 797 1.93 -13.15 47.11
C PRO A 797 1.39 -12.10 46.13
N ALA A 798 1.92 -10.89 46.23
CA ALA A 798 1.64 -9.80 45.30
C ALA A 798 2.15 -10.16 43.90
N LEU A 799 1.37 -9.83 42.88
CA LEU A 799 1.80 -10.00 41.50
C LEU A 799 2.87 -8.97 41.16
N LYS A 800 3.89 -9.43 40.44
CA LYS A 800 4.99 -8.58 39.96
C LYS A 800 4.54 -7.72 38.78
N PRO A 801 5.22 -6.60 38.51
CA PRO A 801 5.00 -5.83 37.30
C PRO A 801 5.11 -6.71 36.05
N PRO A 802 4.29 -6.48 35.01
CA PRO A 802 4.28 -7.33 33.81
C PRO A 802 5.62 -7.33 33.07
N GLY A 803 6.32 -6.18 33.05
CA GLY A 803 7.67 -6.08 32.46
C GLY A 803 8.72 -6.91 33.21
N TYR A 804 8.63 -7.02 34.54
CA TYR A 804 9.48 -7.91 35.34
C TYR A 804 9.28 -9.37 34.93
N SER A 805 8.03 -9.81 34.82
CA SER A 805 7.66 -11.19 34.48
C SER A 805 8.21 -11.58 33.10
N LEU A 806 8.03 -10.72 32.09
CA LEU A 806 8.58 -10.93 30.75
C LEU A 806 10.12 -10.96 30.76
N MET A 807 10.76 -10.00 31.44
CA MET A 807 12.22 -9.94 31.57
C MET A 807 12.76 -11.22 32.25
N PHE A 808 12.09 -11.70 33.30
CA PHE A 808 12.45 -12.92 34.00
C PHE A 808 12.42 -14.15 33.08
N HIS A 809 11.38 -14.29 32.25
CA HIS A 809 11.32 -15.40 31.29
C HIS A 809 12.34 -15.28 30.16
N LEU A 810 12.69 -14.06 29.74
CA LEU A 810 13.68 -13.83 28.68
C LEU A 810 15.13 -14.00 29.16
N LEU A 811 15.40 -13.80 30.45
CA LEU A 811 16.74 -13.91 31.04
C LEU A 811 17.06 -15.31 31.60
N ASN A 812 16.05 -16.15 31.78
CA ASN A 812 16.21 -17.51 32.28
C ASN A 812 16.00 -18.54 31.18
N ASP A 813 16.49 -19.76 31.40
CA ASP A 813 16.21 -20.90 30.52
C ASP A 813 14.72 -21.22 30.56
N SER A 814 13.98 -20.70 29.57
CA SER A 814 12.53 -20.78 29.49
C SER A 814 12.07 -21.13 28.07
N PRO A 815 10.87 -21.73 27.92
CA PRO A 815 10.27 -21.98 26.61
C PRO A 815 10.12 -20.72 25.77
N MET A 816 9.92 -19.55 26.41
CA MET A 816 9.78 -18.27 25.74
C MET A 816 11.10 -17.83 25.09
N LEU A 817 12.21 -17.89 25.83
CA LEU A 817 13.54 -17.58 25.28
C LEU A 817 13.89 -18.54 24.14
N ALA A 818 13.69 -19.84 24.34
CA ALA A 818 13.96 -20.86 23.33
C ALA A 818 13.12 -20.66 22.05
N LEU A 819 11.86 -20.20 22.19
CA LEU A 819 11.03 -19.85 21.04
C LEU A 819 11.55 -18.60 20.33
N CYS A 820 11.85 -17.52 21.05
CA CYS A 820 12.41 -16.29 20.44
C CYS A 820 13.69 -16.57 19.64
N LEU A 821 14.60 -17.39 20.17
CA LEU A 821 15.83 -17.77 19.48
C LEU A 821 15.57 -18.60 18.21
N ARG A 822 14.61 -19.55 18.27
CA ARG A 822 14.20 -20.32 17.08
C ARG A 822 13.58 -19.44 16.00
N LEU A 823 12.77 -18.45 16.37
CA LEU A 823 12.17 -17.53 15.40
C LEU A 823 13.22 -16.67 14.71
N LEU A 824 14.28 -16.30 15.43
CA LEU A 824 15.42 -15.59 14.86
C LEU A 824 16.16 -16.46 13.85
N GLU A 825 16.39 -17.73 14.15
CA GLU A 825 16.99 -18.70 13.23
C GLU A 825 16.09 -18.95 11.99
N GLU A 826 14.79 -19.20 12.19
CA GLU A 826 13.81 -19.38 11.11
C GLU A 826 13.73 -18.14 10.21
N GLY A 827 13.75 -16.94 10.82
CA GLY A 827 13.78 -15.67 10.11
C GLY A 827 15.03 -15.49 9.25
N LEU A 828 16.22 -15.83 9.76
CA LEU A 828 17.46 -15.82 8.99
C LEU A 828 17.40 -16.80 7.82
N CYS A 829 16.95 -18.03 8.03
CA CYS A 829 16.78 -19.01 6.96
C CYS A 829 15.84 -18.52 5.87
N HIS A 830 14.72 -17.87 6.22
CA HIS A 830 13.79 -17.31 5.26
C HIS A 830 14.40 -16.13 4.48
N LEU A 831 15.14 -15.24 5.15
CA LEU A 831 15.85 -14.14 4.49
C LEU A 831 16.92 -14.65 3.51
N ASP A 832 17.61 -15.73 3.85
CA ASP A 832 18.61 -16.39 3.00
C ASP A 832 18.01 -17.06 1.75
N THR A 833 16.69 -17.29 1.70
CA THR A 833 16.04 -17.79 0.48
C THR A 833 15.86 -16.71 -0.60
N TYR A 834 16.00 -15.42 -0.24
CA TYR A 834 15.85 -14.29 -1.15
C TYR A 834 14.48 -14.20 -1.87
N ALA A 835 13.50 -15.02 -1.49
CA ALA A 835 12.15 -15.05 -2.05
C ALA A 835 11.15 -14.29 -1.16
N PRO A 836 10.04 -13.77 -1.72
CA PRO A 836 8.94 -13.28 -0.90
C PRO A 836 8.35 -14.46 -0.13
N PHE A 837 8.28 -14.33 1.20
CA PHE A 837 7.62 -15.30 2.05
C PHE A 837 6.46 -14.64 2.80
N PRO A 838 5.40 -15.41 3.14
CA PRO A 838 4.27 -14.90 3.90
C PRO A 838 4.76 -14.28 5.21
N GLY A 839 4.48 -12.99 5.46
CA GLY A 839 4.94 -12.28 6.66
C GLY A 839 6.24 -11.48 6.51
N LEU A 840 6.81 -11.33 5.31
CA LEU A 840 8.02 -10.51 5.05
C LEU A 840 7.93 -9.07 5.61
N TYR A 841 6.76 -8.43 5.54
CA TYR A 841 6.54 -7.06 6.07
C TYR A 841 6.61 -6.99 7.60
N LEU A 842 6.55 -8.14 8.27
CA LEU A 842 6.64 -8.30 9.73
C LEU A 842 8.11 -8.47 10.17
N CYS A 843 9.06 -8.46 9.23
CA CYS A 843 10.50 -8.57 9.51
C CYS A 843 11.03 -7.56 10.54
N PRO A 844 10.55 -6.29 10.64
CA PRO A 844 10.95 -5.40 11.73
C PRO A 844 10.59 -5.94 13.11
N TYR A 845 9.44 -6.63 13.24
CA TYR A 845 8.93 -7.24 14.47
C TYR A 845 9.42 -8.69 14.68
N LEU A 846 9.84 -9.39 13.63
CA LEU A 846 10.67 -10.60 13.73
C LEU A 846 12.13 -10.27 14.07
N CYS A 847 12.57 -9.03 13.83
CA CYS A 847 13.77 -8.45 14.42
C CYS A 847 13.51 -7.83 15.81
N VAL A 848 12.27 -7.68 16.27
CA VAL A 848 12.00 -7.30 17.68
C VAL A 848 12.49 -8.35 18.69
N PRO A 849 12.49 -9.67 18.44
CA PRO A 849 13.27 -10.61 19.25
C PRO A 849 14.79 -10.52 19.04
N VAL A 850 15.31 -9.65 18.16
CA VAL A 850 16.72 -9.18 18.16
C VAL A 850 16.83 -7.94 19.06
N SER A 851 15.89 -6.99 18.92
CA SER A 851 15.78 -5.76 19.73
C SER A 851 15.55 -6.03 21.21
N ILE A 852 14.77 -7.03 21.58
CA ILE A 852 14.40 -7.35 22.96
C ILE A 852 15.62 -7.93 23.71
N PRO A 853 16.37 -8.92 23.21
CA PRO A 853 17.63 -9.34 23.80
C PRO A 853 18.71 -8.26 23.76
N LEU A 854 18.79 -7.43 22.72
CA LEU A 854 19.74 -6.30 22.67
C LEU A 854 19.38 -5.21 23.67
N TYR A 855 18.10 -4.86 23.83
CA TYR A 855 17.61 -3.89 24.82
C TYR A 855 17.77 -4.44 26.24
N VAL A 856 17.50 -5.73 26.46
CA VAL A 856 17.75 -6.41 27.73
C VAL A 856 19.26 -6.49 28.02
N CYS A 857 20.12 -6.82 27.05
CA CYS A 857 21.58 -6.76 27.19
C CYS A 857 22.07 -5.34 27.49
N VAL A 858 21.54 -4.32 26.82
CA VAL A 858 21.90 -2.92 27.06
C VAL A 858 21.42 -2.47 28.43
N CYS A 859 20.18 -2.78 28.84
CA CYS A 859 19.66 -2.46 30.17
C CYS A 859 20.44 -3.19 31.29
N VAL A 860 20.79 -4.46 31.10
CA VAL A 860 21.61 -5.25 32.04
C VAL A 860 23.03 -4.71 32.10
N CYS A 861 23.68 -4.42 30.97
CA CYS A 861 25.02 -3.79 30.93
C CYS A 861 25.03 -2.38 31.52
N THR A 862 23.98 -1.59 31.30
CA THR A 862 23.86 -0.23 31.87
C THR A 862 23.61 -0.31 33.38
N TYR A 863 22.82 -1.26 33.85
CA TYR A 863 22.58 -1.48 35.28
C TYR A 863 23.82 -2.00 36.01
N ILE A 864 24.59 -2.91 35.41
CA ILE A 864 25.89 -3.40 35.93
C ILE A 864 26.91 -2.24 36.03
N CYS A 865 26.98 -1.37 35.01
CA CYS A 865 27.84 -0.19 35.01
C CYS A 865 27.44 0.87 36.04
N VAL A 866 26.15 1.01 36.37
CA VAL A 866 25.65 2.06 37.28
C VAL A 866 25.61 1.60 38.74
N THR A 867 25.40 0.32 39.02
CA THR A 867 25.20 -0.19 40.39
C THR A 867 26.37 -0.98 40.96
N GLY A 868 27.35 -1.37 40.14
CA GLY A 868 28.56 -2.07 40.60
C GLY A 868 28.32 -3.44 41.25
N MET A 869 27.15 -4.06 41.01
CA MET A 869 26.85 -5.40 41.52
C MET A 869 27.38 -6.48 40.56
N GLU A 870 28.13 -7.44 41.11
CA GLU A 870 28.65 -8.59 40.36
C GLU A 870 27.50 -9.50 39.87
N PHE A 871 27.66 -10.01 38.65
CA PHE A 871 26.74 -10.89 37.90
C PHE A 871 26.24 -12.14 38.68
N VAL A 872 26.86 -12.45 39.83
CA VAL A 872 26.58 -13.62 40.67
C VAL A 872 25.33 -13.43 41.53
N GLN A 873 24.93 -12.21 41.90
CA GLN A 873 23.76 -11.96 42.76
C GLN A 873 22.41 -11.96 42.02
N LEU A 874 22.40 -11.90 40.69
CA LEU A 874 21.17 -12.03 39.88
C LEU A 874 20.72 -13.49 39.68
N ARG A 875 21.57 -14.47 40.05
CA ARG A 875 21.31 -15.91 39.90
C ARG A 875 20.75 -16.58 41.16
N THR A 876 20.74 -15.88 42.30
CA THR A 876 20.16 -16.32 43.58
C THR A 876 18.95 -15.47 43.89
#